data_AF-A0A7X8TSY0-F1
#
_entry.id   AF-A0A7X8TSY0-F1
#
_cell.length_a   1.000
_cell.length_b   1.000
_cell.length_c   1.000
_cell.angle_alpha   90.00
_cell.angle_beta   90.00
_cell.angle_gamma   90.00
#
_symmetry.space_group_name_H-M   'P 1'
#
loop_
_entity.id
_entity.type
_entity.pdbx_description
1 polymer ?
#
loop_
_entity_poly.entity_id
_entity_poly.type
_entity_poly.pdbx_seq_one_letter_code
_entity_poly.pdbx_strand_id
1 'polypeptide(L)'
;MEIKKTSLAMLVAVALTGLYGCNSTGSSSGTASSATEVEESAGAATPDFESQSFVDSLVTDHAKVQLVTDAGVTNGTAAVRVDFDAVSEANKFKYWPNVKIMPQGELWNWNNKGSFKLDITNPTDSPANIILKIVDNVGQMGAETNQLNYAVSLAAGETQTVEMLFNGGKRKLEGYWGGDNLNLRKLAEFQVFVQGPMDKQTIILDNLELIEATGDFISAEEKVVAAGPIPTLAVVTEFNDGDPTFVAAERSVSATTRVVDTENGKGLEVKLSASNDYPNVTFMPPQPWNWSEAGDFNIAFDIENPTDDPVQVFVRVDQAENSGWGGTADGVKDSISSYTTLLPNKKSTYYMPISQLKGHVVSGMRAEPPKMSYDAQAISYGWGETSLNTSNIHAIQLYLQNPTKDAKFIVDSIRLIPNIDADATRYNGIVDQYGQFKGDGWLEKIKSDDQLIEKGKQELANLGKAKPMADRCKFGGYANGPRLEATGFFRTEKVDGKWNLVDPEGCLFFMTGLDNVRMADTVTITGVDFTDPKARTGREVTSDLRHSMFEWLPEESDRLAEAYSYAGYVHSGAVKKGEVFSFYQANLMRKYNVDKQEAMKIWKDVTLDRMVDWGFTTLGNWIDPMFFGSERIAYEAHGWIQGDHKRISTGNDYWGPIHDPFDPEFKVSAREMAEGVAGRVNNQNDPWLLGVFVDNEISWGNPLNEANHYGLIINALAYDVKGSPAKRAFTDHLKGKYTTIAALNQAWGVNVASWADFEKSFDYRTTLKPGMKADYSDMLTMLSEKYFSTVRAEIKRVLPNHLYLGARFSDWGVTEEIARGAAKYVDVMSYNLYSNDLNGKKAHWRKLLPELDKPSVIGEFHFGATDTGLFHGGIVSVGSQKERGEMYKHYMQSMVDNPYMVGAHWFQYLDSPATGRAWDGENYNVGFITIGDEPYVELIKAAKEFNRDLYTNRFK
;
A
#
# COMPACT_ATOMS: atom_id res chain seq x y z
N MET A 1 9.31 6.62 63.26
CA MET A 1 8.33 7.70 63.49
C MET A 1 8.17 8.45 62.18
N GLU A 2 7.22 8.08 61.32
CA GLU A 2 5.76 8.32 61.40
C GLU A 2 5.39 9.75 60.93
N ILE A 3 4.39 10.03 60.07
CA ILE A 3 3.29 9.25 59.46
C ILE A 3 2.85 9.91 58.13
N LYS A 4 2.26 9.08 57.27
CA LYS A 4 1.69 9.27 55.92
C LYS A 4 0.48 10.21 55.83
N LYS A 5 0.27 10.81 54.65
CA LYS A 5 -1.03 11.22 54.12
C LYS A 5 -1.35 10.42 52.85
N THR A 6 -2.17 9.40 53.00
CA THR A 6 -2.89 8.66 51.95
C THR A 6 -4.39 8.89 52.15
N SER A 7 -5.18 8.63 51.11
CA SER A 7 -6.66 8.55 51.04
C SER A 7 -7.43 9.83 50.67
N LEU A 8 -7.58 10.10 49.36
CA LEU A 8 -8.87 10.45 48.72
C LEU A 8 -8.74 10.48 47.16
N ALA A 9 -8.45 9.35 46.52
CA ALA A 9 -8.46 9.22 45.05
C ALA A 9 -8.88 7.82 44.57
N MET A 10 -9.74 7.13 45.35
CA MET A 10 -10.11 5.74 45.09
C MET A 10 -11.61 5.51 45.39
N LEU A 11 -12.49 6.31 44.79
CA LEU A 11 -13.94 6.15 44.96
C LEU A 11 -14.82 6.82 43.87
N VAL A 12 -14.53 6.58 42.57
CA VAL A 12 -15.52 6.75 41.46
C VAL A 12 -15.32 5.66 40.37
N ALA A 13 -14.81 4.47 40.72
CA ALA A 13 -14.60 3.36 39.78
C ALA A 13 -15.56 2.17 40.00
N VAL A 14 -16.68 2.35 40.72
CA VAL A 14 -17.70 1.31 40.94
C VAL A 14 -19.10 1.92 40.84
N ALA A 15 -19.56 2.15 39.60
CA ALA A 15 -20.97 2.35 39.27
C ALA A 15 -21.17 2.27 37.76
N LEU A 16 -21.03 1.08 37.16
CA LEU A 16 -21.64 0.70 35.87
C LEU A 16 -21.44 -0.80 35.56
N THR A 17 -21.55 -1.66 36.58
CA THR A 17 -21.74 -3.10 36.39
C THR A 17 -23.03 -3.51 37.07
N GLY A 18 -24.09 -3.64 36.28
CA GLY A 18 -25.36 -4.20 36.72
C GLY A 18 -26.55 -3.47 36.11
N LEU A 19 -26.99 -3.96 34.95
CA LEU A 19 -28.41 -4.10 34.56
C LEU A 19 -28.48 -4.46 33.06
N TYR A 20 -28.14 -5.69 32.70
CA TYR A 20 -28.77 -6.38 31.57
C TYR A 20 -28.94 -7.84 31.98
N GLY A 21 -29.97 -8.07 32.80
CA GLY A 21 -30.46 -9.39 33.11
C GLY A 21 -31.16 -9.98 31.89
N CYS A 22 -30.85 -11.24 31.62
CA CYS A 22 -31.62 -12.12 30.76
C CYS A 22 -33.12 -12.00 31.06
N ASN A 23 -33.92 -11.78 30.02
CA ASN A 23 -35.29 -12.25 29.99
C ASN A 23 -35.54 -12.97 28.66
N SER A 24 -35.59 -14.30 28.78
CA SER A 24 -36.10 -15.23 27.79
C SER A 24 -37.55 -14.90 27.43
N THR A 25 -37.87 -14.80 26.14
CA THR A 25 -39.23 -15.03 25.66
C THR A 25 -39.23 -15.79 24.35
N GLY A 26 -39.88 -16.96 24.40
CA GLY A 26 -40.80 -17.46 23.36
C GLY A 26 -40.22 -17.93 22.04
N SER A 27 -39.99 -19.23 21.92
CA SER A 27 -40.01 -19.93 20.65
C SER A 27 -41.38 -19.77 19.97
N SER A 28 -41.38 -19.33 18.71
CA SER A 28 -42.44 -19.68 17.77
C SER A 28 -41.81 -20.04 16.43
N SER A 29 -42.10 -21.27 16.01
CA SER A 29 -41.69 -21.89 14.76
C SER A 29 -42.35 -21.19 13.57
N GLY A 30 -41.53 -20.63 12.67
CA GLY A 30 -41.94 -20.16 11.35
C GLY A 30 -40.92 -20.65 10.32
N THR A 31 -41.42 -21.41 9.36
CA THR A 31 -40.71 -22.10 8.28
C THR A 31 -39.86 -21.19 7.39
N ALA A 32 -38.79 -21.79 6.87
CA ALA A 32 -37.80 -21.25 5.96
C ALA A 32 -38.36 -20.46 4.77
N SER A 33 -37.68 -19.35 4.47
CA SER A 33 -37.57 -18.75 3.15
C SER A 33 -36.10 -18.44 2.94
N SER A 34 -35.48 -19.14 1.99
CA SER A 34 -34.13 -18.92 1.49
C SER A 34 -33.98 -17.46 1.03
N ALA A 35 -33.30 -16.64 1.83
CA ALA A 35 -32.71 -15.41 1.35
C ALA A 35 -31.31 -15.80 0.86
N THR A 36 -31.19 -15.89 -0.45
CA THR A 36 -29.93 -15.96 -1.17
C THR A 36 -29.02 -14.85 -0.63
N GLU A 37 -27.88 -15.21 -0.06
CA GLU A 37 -26.78 -14.28 0.19
C GLU A 37 -26.42 -13.66 -1.16
N VAL A 38 -26.76 -12.38 -1.34
CA VAL A 38 -26.20 -11.58 -2.41
C VAL A 38 -24.81 -11.20 -1.94
N GLU A 39 -23.81 -11.86 -2.50
CA GLU A 39 -22.44 -11.34 -2.56
C GLU A 39 -22.49 -9.97 -3.27
N GLU A 40 -22.60 -8.88 -2.52
CA GLU A 40 -22.25 -7.58 -3.05
C GLU A 40 -20.72 -7.43 -2.97
N SER A 41 -20.05 -8.01 -3.96
CA SER A 41 -18.83 -7.38 -4.45
C SER A 41 -19.23 -6.01 -5.00
N ALA A 42 -19.06 -4.96 -4.20
CA ALA A 42 -19.14 -3.59 -4.70
C ALA A 42 -17.93 -3.37 -5.62
N GLY A 43 -18.03 -3.83 -6.87
CA GLY A 43 -17.06 -3.53 -7.90
C GLY A 43 -16.96 -2.02 -8.08
N ALA A 44 -15.74 -1.49 -8.17
CA ALA A 44 -15.50 -0.09 -8.43
C ALA A 44 -16.20 0.32 -9.74
N ALA A 45 -17.26 1.12 -9.64
CA ALA A 45 -18.06 1.51 -10.80
C ALA A 45 -17.24 2.34 -11.81
N THR A 46 -17.48 2.12 -13.09
CA THR A 46 -16.87 2.84 -14.22
C THR A 46 -17.94 3.55 -15.06
N PRO A 47 -17.56 4.58 -15.85
CA PRO A 47 -18.43 5.16 -16.87
C PRO A 47 -18.99 4.10 -17.85
N ASP A 48 -20.27 4.22 -18.17
CA ASP A 48 -20.97 3.33 -19.12
C ASP A 48 -21.04 3.97 -20.51
N PHE A 49 -20.07 3.67 -21.37
CA PHE A 49 -20.04 4.24 -22.74
C PHE A 49 -21.05 3.62 -23.71
N GLU A 50 -21.87 2.66 -23.27
CA GLU A 50 -22.77 1.91 -24.14
C GLU A 50 -24.20 2.47 -24.16
N SER A 51 -24.60 3.29 -23.18
CA SER A 51 -25.99 3.70 -23.00
C SER A 51 -26.28 5.16 -23.34
N GLN A 52 -27.45 5.38 -23.96
CA GLN A 52 -27.94 6.74 -24.21
C GLN A 52 -28.22 7.50 -22.92
N SER A 53 -28.70 6.82 -21.87
CA SER A 53 -28.90 7.40 -20.55
C SER A 53 -27.62 7.95 -19.93
N PHE A 54 -26.48 7.30 -20.19
CA PHE A 54 -25.18 7.81 -19.77
C PHE A 54 -24.81 9.06 -20.56
N VAL A 55 -24.92 9.03 -21.90
CA VAL A 55 -24.63 10.19 -22.76
C VAL A 55 -25.49 11.41 -22.37
N ASP A 56 -26.76 11.20 -22.06
CA ASP A 56 -27.69 12.26 -21.63
C ASP A 56 -27.33 12.85 -20.25
N SER A 57 -26.57 12.11 -19.43
CA SER A 57 -26.11 12.55 -18.11
C SER A 57 -24.83 13.39 -18.13
N LEU A 58 -24.13 13.44 -19.28
CA LEU A 58 -22.87 14.14 -19.41
C LEU A 58 -23.06 15.66 -19.37
N VAL A 59 -22.21 16.34 -18.60
CA VAL A 59 -22.18 17.81 -18.58
C VAL A 59 -21.13 18.28 -19.58
N THR A 60 -21.52 19.14 -20.51
CA THR A 60 -20.64 19.66 -21.55
C THR A 60 -20.54 21.17 -21.48
N ASP A 61 -19.36 21.70 -21.82
CA ASP A 61 -19.14 23.12 -22.02
C ASP A 61 -18.27 23.30 -23.28
N HIS A 62 -18.76 24.08 -24.23
CA HIS A 62 -18.17 24.23 -25.58
C HIS A 62 -17.87 22.90 -26.31
N ALA A 63 -18.65 21.84 -26.04
CA ALA A 63 -18.52 20.52 -26.66
C ALA A 63 -19.90 19.92 -26.94
N LYS A 64 -19.95 18.92 -27.82
CA LYS A 64 -21.13 18.09 -28.08
C LYS A 64 -20.78 16.62 -27.93
N VAL A 65 -21.71 15.85 -27.39
CA VAL A 65 -21.56 14.39 -27.20
C VAL A 65 -22.66 13.64 -27.94
N GLN A 66 -22.33 12.47 -28.47
CA GLN A 66 -23.29 11.56 -29.09
C GLN A 66 -22.83 10.11 -28.96
N LEU A 67 -23.80 9.20 -28.84
CA LEU A 67 -23.55 7.76 -28.91
C LEU A 67 -23.33 7.34 -30.37
N VAL A 68 -22.27 6.58 -30.64
CA VAL A 68 -21.97 6.04 -31.98
C VAL A 68 -21.86 4.52 -31.92
N THR A 69 -22.26 3.84 -33.00
CA THR A 69 -22.28 2.36 -33.08
C THR A 69 -21.42 1.82 -34.23
N ASP A 70 -20.58 2.67 -34.81
CA ASP A 70 -19.80 2.36 -36.01
C ASP A 70 -18.29 2.60 -35.79
N ALA A 71 -17.77 3.78 -36.11
CA ALA A 71 -16.34 4.08 -36.03
C ALA A 71 -15.92 4.33 -34.58
N GLY A 72 -14.82 3.71 -34.15
CA GLY A 72 -14.22 3.94 -32.83
C GLY A 72 -14.78 3.07 -31.68
N VAL A 73 -15.70 2.14 -31.96
CA VAL A 73 -16.11 1.09 -31.01
C VAL A 73 -15.00 0.02 -30.96
N THR A 74 -14.33 -0.10 -29.83
CA THR A 74 -13.25 -1.06 -29.55
C THR A 74 -13.71 -2.21 -28.66
N ASN A 75 -14.76 -2.01 -27.86
CA ASN A 75 -15.40 -3.02 -27.03
C ASN A 75 -16.92 -2.82 -27.05
N GLY A 76 -17.70 -3.88 -26.81
CA GLY A 76 -19.16 -3.76 -26.76
C GLY A 76 -19.84 -3.40 -28.10
N THR A 77 -20.84 -2.52 -28.05
CA THR A 77 -21.75 -2.21 -29.17
C THR A 77 -21.83 -0.74 -29.54
N ALA A 78 -21.39 0.15 -28.66
CA ALA A 78 -21.44 1.60 -28.85
C ALA A 78 -20.28 2.29 -28.12
N ALA A 79 -19.99 3.52 -28.52
CA ALA A 79 -18.97 4.36 -27.91
C ALA A 79 -19.44 5.82 -27.83
N VAL A 80 -18.75 6.65 -27.03
CA VAL A 80 -19.11 8.07 -26.88
C VAL A 80 -18.21 8.94 -27.75
N ARG A 81 -18.80 9.56 -28.77
CA ARG A 81 -18.13 10.57 -29.58
C ARG A 81 -18.26 11.95 -28.93
N VAL A 82 -17.15 12.67 -28.87
CA VAL A 82 -17.05 14.04 -28.36
C VAL A 82 -16.51 14.95 -29.46
N ASP A 83 -17.28 15.99 -29.80
CA ASP A 83 -16.90 17.03 -30.76
C ASP A 83 -16.66 18.35 -30.00
N PHE A 84 -15.39 18.79 -29.91
CA PHE A 84 -15.00 20.04 -29.24
C PHE A 84 -15.04 21.23 -30.20
N ASP A 85 -15.55 22.37 -29.72
CA ASP A 85 -15.49 23.63 -30.46
C ASP A 85 -14.05 24.16 -30.56
N ALA A 86 -13.77 24.95 -31.61
CA ALA A 86 -12.49 25.62 -31.77
C ALA A 86 -12.30 26.72 -30.72
N VAL A 87 -11.07 26.86 -30.22
CA VAL A 87 -10.69 27.92 -29.26
C VAL A 87 -9.74 28.89 -29.95
N SER A 88 -10.21 30.10 -30.22
CA SER A 88 -9.35 31.16 -30.77
C SER A 88 -8.27 31.58 -29.78
N GLU A 89 -7.16 32.12 -30.29
CA GLU A 89 -6.08 32.72 -29.50
C GLU A 89 -6.59 33.73 -28.44
N ALA A 90 -7.61 34.53 -28.78
CA ALA A 90 -8.19 35.54 -27.88
C ALA A 90 -9.00 34.95 -26.71
N ASN A 91 -9.35 33.66 -26.78
CA ASN A 91 -10.20 32.98 -25.81
C ASN A 91 -9.48 31.84 -25.08
N LYS A 92 -8.19 31.59 -25.34
CA LYS A 92 -7.42 30.46 -24.79
C LYS A 92 -7.34 30.38 -23.27
N PHE A 93 -7.64 31.48 -22.57
CA PHE A 93 -7.69 31.57 -21.10
C PHE A 93 -9.10 31.90 -20.56
N LYS A 94 -10.11 31.96 -21.42
CA LYS A 94 -11.49 32.29 -21.02
C LYS A 94 -12.33 31.05 -20.78
N TYR A 95 -12.15 30.03 -21.61
CA TYR A 95 -12.83 28.75 -21.50
C TYR A 95 -11.96 27.65 -22.12
N TRP A 96 -12.18 26.42 -21.67
CA TRP A 96 -11.59 25.21 -22.23
C TRP A 96 -12.71 24.23 -22.54
N PRO A 97 -12.95 23.90 -23.82
CA PRO A 97 -13.97 22.92 -24.20
C PRO A 97 -13.78 21.61 -23.44
N ASN A 98 -14.87 21.08 -22.88
CA ASN A 98 -14.80 19.93 -22.02
C ASN A 98 -16.09 19.10 -21.98
N VAL A 99 -15.92 17.83 -21.64
CA VAL A 99 -16.98 16.92 -21.21
C VAL A 99 -16.65 16.42 -19.82
N LYS A 100 -17.64 16.46 -18.93
CA LYS A 100 -17.56 16.00 -17.54
C LYS A 100 -18.45 14.78 -17.37
N ILE A 101 -17.84 13.74 -16.82
CA ILE A 101 -18.46 12.47 -16.50
C ILE A 101 -18.50 12.39 -14.98
N MET A 102 -19.71 12.34 -14.43
CA MET A 102 -19.96 12.25 -12.99
C MET A 102 -20.55 10.88 -12.66
N PRO A 103 -20.33 10.37 -11.44
CA PRO A 103 -20.97 9.14 -11.00
C PRO A 103 -22.51 9.29 -10.97
N GLN A 104 -23.22 8.27 -11.46
CA GLN A 104 -24.68 8.18 -11.35
C GLN A 104 -25.06 7.57 -9.98
N GLY A 105 -24.87 8.32 -8.90
CA GLY A 105 -25.14 7.87 -7.53
C GLY A 105 -24.07 8.30 -6.54
N GLU A 106 -23.43 7.32 -5.88
CA GLU A 106 -22.32 7.57 -4.96
C GLU A 106 -21.02 7.91 -5.70
N LEU A 107 -20.12 8.62 -5.05
CA LEU A 107 -18.78 8.93 -5.58
C LEU A 107 -18.04 7.65 -5.97
N TRP A 108 -17.23 7.71 -7.03
CA TRP A 108 -16.45 6.53 -7.40
C TRP A 108 -15.34 6.27 -6.38
N ASN A 109 -15.18 4.98 -6.03
CA ASN A 109 -14.08 4.50 -5.22
C ASN A 109 -13.13 3.64 -6.07
N TRP A 110 -12.05 4.26 -6.54
CA TRP A 110 -10.99 3.62 -7.32
C TRP A 110 -9.71 3.39 -6.49
N ASN A 111 -9.80 3.41 -5.16
CA ASN A 111 -8.62 3.40 -4.29
C ASN A 111 -7.82 2.08 -4.31
N ASN A 112 -8.45 0.97 -4.68
CA ASN A 112 -7.76 -0.32 -4.87
C ASN A 112 -7.13 -0.47 -6.26
N LYS A 113 -7.25 0.55 -7.12
CA LYS A 113 -6.77 0.53 -8.51
C LYS A 113 -5.48 1.34 -8.64
N GLY A 114 -4.60 0.92 -9.54
CA GLY A 114 -3.35 1.63 -9.85
C GLY A 114 -3.50 2.65 -10.98
N SER A 115 -4.45 2.40 -11.89
CA SER A 115 -4.72 3.19 -13.09
C SER A 115 -6.08 2.85 -13.68
N PHE A 116 -6.48 3.60 -14.71
CA PHE A 116 -7.45 3.11 -15.70
C PHE A 116 -6.83 3.10 -17.09
N LYS A 117 -7.32 2.21 -17.95
CA LYS A 117 -7.13 2.23 -19.40
C LYS A 117 -8.39 2.74 -20.06
N LEU A 118 -8.23 3.49 -21.14
CA LEU A 118 -9.31 4.05 -21.94
C LEU A 118 -8.90 3.99 -23.40
N ASP A 119 -9.73 3.41 -24.26
CA ASP A 119 -9.51 3.45 -25.70
C ASP A 119 -9.99 4.80 -26.24
N ILE A 120 -9.09 5.50 -26.93
CA ILE A 120 -9.37 6.80 -27.52
C ILE A 120 -9.07 6.73 -29.01
N THR A 121 -10.09 7.00 -29.83
CA THR A 121 -9.96 7.08 -31.28
C THR A 121 -10.02 8.53 -31.73
N ASN A 122 -9.06 8.95 -32.56
CA ASN A 122 -9.12 10.19 -33.32
C ASN A 122 -9.64 9.88 -34.74
N PRO A 123 -10.92 10.14 -35.06
CA PRO A 123 -11.48 9.82 -36.37
C PRO A 123 -11.13 10.85 -37.46
N THR A 124 -10.33 11.87 -37.14
CA THR A 124 -10.07 13.00 -38.05
C THR A 124 -8.74 12.86 -38.80
N ASP A 125 -8.52 13.73 -39.78
CA ASP A 125 -7.29 13.81 -40.59
C ASP A 125 -6.22 14.74 -39.97
N SER A 126 -6.47 15.26 -38.77
CA SER A 126 -5.54 16.10 -37.99
C SER A 126 -5.24 15.49 -36.61
N PRO A 127 -4.08 15.75 -36.01
CA PRO A 127 -3.79 15.29 -34.64
C PRO A 127 -4.78 15.85 -33.60
N ALA A 128 -5.12 15.04 -32.60
CA ALA A 128 -5.92 15.46 -31.46
C ALA A 128 -5.04 15.58 -30.21
N ASN A 129 -5.20 16.66 -29.46
CA ASN A 129 -4.50 16.92 -28.19
C ASN A 129 -5.53 17.16 -27.10
N ILE A 130 -5.63 16.22 -26.16
CA ILE A 130 -6.62 16.22 -25.09
C ILE A 130 -5.95 16.05 -23.73
N ILE A 131 -6.68 16.37 -22.68
CA ILE A 131 -6.26 16.18 -21.29
C ILE A 131 -7.32 15.36 -20.59
N LEU A 132 -6.90 14.22 -20.04
CA LEU A 132 -7.69 13.42 -19.12
C LEU A 132 -7.51 13.97 -17.71
N LYS A 133 -8.59 14.10 -16.96
CA LYS A 133 -8.56 14.66 -15.61
C LYS A 133 -9.48 13.90 -14.68
N ILE A 134 -9.00 13.55 -13.50
CA ILE A 134 -9.81 13.01 -12.41
C ILE A 134 -9.76 13.93 -11.20
N VAL A 135 -10.89 14.07 -10.51
CA VAL A 135 -11.07 15.04 -9.42
C VAL A 135 -11.86 14.40 -8.28
N ASP A 136 -11.41 14.60 -7.04
CA ASP A 136 -12.10 14.12 -5.83
C ASP A 136 -13.04 15.17 -5.19
N ASN A 137 -12.98 16.42 -5.62
CA ASN A 137 -13.79 17.52 -5.11
C ASN A 137 -13.99 18.63 -6.16
N VAL A 138 -15.24 18.94 -6.50
CA VAL A 138 -15.58 19.85 -7.61
C VAL A 138 -15.62 21.30 -7.13
N GLY A 139 -14.98 22.22 -7.87
CA GLY A 139 -15.20 23.67 -7.74
C GLY A 139 -14.25 24.45 -6.83
N GLN A 140 -13.08 23.92 -6.47
CA GLN A 140 -12.08 24.61 -5.65
C GLN A 140 -11.20 25.59 -6.46
N MET A 141 -11.01 26.83 -5.99
CA MET A 141 -9.86 27.67 -6.36
C MET A 141 -8.65 27.26 -5.49
N GLY A 142 -7.52 26.90 -6.11
CA GLY A 142 -6.32 26.36 -5.41
C GLY A 142 -6.13 24.83 -5.50
N ALA A 143 -6.97 24.16 -6.29
CA ALA A 143 -7.18 22.71 -6.30
C ALA A 143 -6.15 21.82 -7.03
N GLU A 144 -4.98 22.33 -7.42
CA GLU A 144 -4.06 21.57 -8.28
C GLU A 144 -3.64 20.23 -7.66
N THR A 145 -3.61 20.13 -6.34
CA THR A 145 -3.21 18.90 -5.63
C THR A 145 -4.30 17.84 -5.54
N ASN A 146 -5.58 18.21 -5.64
CA ASN A 146 -6.75 17.31 -5.50
C ASN A 146 -7.31 16.83 -6.86
N GLN A 147 -6.62 17.15 -7.94
CA GLN A 147 -6.96 16.74 -9.29
C GLN A 147 -5.70 16.23 -9.98
N LEU A 148 -5.81 15.12 -10.70
CA LEU A 148 -4.71 14.61 -11.51
C LEU A 148 -5.06 14.83 -12.97
N ASN A 149 -4.11 15.37 -13.73
CA ASN A 149 -4.24 15.61 -15.16
C ASN A 149 -3.21 14.76 -15.91
N TYR A 150 -3.58 14.32 -17.11
CA TYR A 150 -2.71 13.61 -18.03
C TYR A 150 -2.96 14.07 -19.47
N ALA A 151 -1.96 14.71 -20.08
CA ALA A 151 -1.99 15.13 -21.47
C ALA A 151 -1.74 13.97 -22.43
N VAL A 152 -2.57 13.89 -23.47
CA VAL A 152 -2.57 12.83 -24.47
C VAL A 152 -2.62 13.43 -25.86
N SER A 153 -1.71 12.98 -26.73
CA SER A 153 -1.66 13.34 -28.14
C SER A 153 -1.92 12.12 -29.01
N LEU A 154 -2.89 12.20 -29.91
CA LEU A 154 -3.24 11.15 -30.87
C LEU A 154 -2.95 11.62 -32.30
N ALA A 155 -2.34 10.76 -33.12
CA ALA A 155 -2.21 11.02 -34.54
C ALA A 155 -3.57 10.96 -35.26
N ALA A 156 -3.62 11.50 -36.48
CA ALA A 156 -4.79 11.43 -37.34
C ALA A 156 -5.18 9.96 -37.64
N GLY A 157 -6.45 9.62 -37.45
CA GLY A 157 -6.98 8.27 -37.70
C GLY A 157 -6.54 7.20 -36.69
N GLU A 158 -5.83 7.56 -35.62
CA GLU A 158 -5.28 6.62 -34.65
C GLU A 158 -6.32 6.21 -33.59
N THR A 159 -6.31 4.92 -33.23
CA THR A 159 -6.92 4.41 -31.99
C THR A 159 -5.79 4.01 -31.04
N GLN A 160 -5.78 4.60 -29.84
CA GLN A 160 -4.79 4.33 -28.82
C GLN A 160 -5.49 3.94 -27.51
N THR A 161 -5.05 2.82 -26.90
CA THR A 161 -5.36 2.52 -25.51
C THR A 161 -4.47 3.37 -24.61
N VAL A 162 -5.07 4.34 -23.94
CA VAL A 162 -4.39 5.30 -23.06
C VAL A 162 -4.53 4.84 -21.61
N GLU A 163 -3.42 4.67 -20.93
CA GLU A 163 -3.41 4.34 -19.50
C GLU A 163 -3.09 5.58 -18.66
N MET A 164 -4.01 5.95 -17.75
CA MET A 164 -3.83 7.03 -16.79
C MET A 164 -3.47 6.45 -15.41
N LEU A 165 -2.20 6.58 -15.02
CA LEU A 165 -1.67 6.14 -13.73
C LEU A 165 -2.09 7.12 -12.62
N PHE A 166 -2.71 6.64 -11.55
CA PHE A 166 -3.18 7.51 -10.46
C PHE A 166 -2.06 8.13 -9.62
N ASN A 167 -0.84 7.61 -9.74
CA ASN A 167 0.35 8.19 -9.13
C ASN A 167 1.26 8.91 -10.14
N GLY A 168 0.80 9.15 -11.38
CA GLY A 168 1.63 9.72 -12.44
C GLY A 168 2.22 11.09 -12.10
N GLY A 169 1.45 11.95 -11.42
CA GLY A 169 1.91 13.26 -10.93
C GLY A 169 3.01 13.13 -9.87
N LYS A 170 2.81 12.26 -8.87
CA LYS A 170 3.81 11.95 -7.82
C LYS A 170 5.11 11.39 -8.41
N ARG A 171 5.00 10.59 -9.47
CA ARG A 171 6.12 10.01 -10.23
C ARG A 171 6.79 11.00 -11.18
N LYS A 172 6.22 12.20 -11.37
CA LYS A 172 6.70 13.22 -12.32
C LYS A 172 6.83 12.67 -13.75
N LEU A 173 5.87 11.83 -14.14
CA LEU A 173 5.84 11.29 -15.50
C LEU A 173 5.52 12.40 -16.50
N GLU A 174 6.06 12.27 -17.70
CA GLU A 174 5.79 13.23 -18.78
C GLU A 174 4.28 13.29 -19.07
N GLY A 175 3.77 14.51 -19.25
CA GLY A 175 2.34 14.76 -19.49
C GLY A 175 1.47 14.76 -18.24
N TYR A 176 1.98 14.45 -17.04
CA TYR A 176 1.22 14.49 -15.79
C TYR A 176 1.46 15.77 -14.97
N TRP A 177 0.41 16.28 -14.33
CA TRP A 177 0.53 17.30 -13.28
C TRP A 177 -0.65 17.24 -12.30
N GLY A 178 -0.40 17.69 -11.07
CA GLY A 178 -1.34 17.62 -9.95
C GLY A 178 -1.40 16.24 -9.28
N GLY A 179 -2.40 16.06 -8.42
CA GLY A 179 -2.73 14.77 -7.79
C GLY A 179 -1.94 14.43 -6.52
N ASP A 180 -1.25 15.39 -5.92
CA ASP A 180 -0.48 15.19 -4.68
C ASP A 180 -1.37 14.71 -3.52
N ASN A 181 -2.60 15.22 -3.45
CA ASN A 181 -3.60 14.98 -2.42
C ASN A 181 -4.84 14.24 -2.93
N LEU A 182 -4.84 13.76 -4.18
CA LEU A 182 -5.98 13.09 -4.79
C LEU A 182 -6.45 11.88 -3.96
N ASN A 183 -7.72 11.90 -3.57
CA ASN A 183 -8.41 10.86 -2.85
C ASN A 183 -9.25 10.00 -3.81
N LEU A 184 -8.69 8.87 -4.22
CA LEU A 184 -9.34 7.92 -5.13
C LEU A 184 -10.62 7.28 -4.56
N ARG A 185 -10.92 7.43 -3.26
CA ARG A 185 -12.15 6.90 -2.65
C ARG A 185 -13.39 7.75 -2.93
N LYS A 186 -13.19 9.01 -3.37
CA LYS A 186 -14.23 10.03 -3.45
C LYS A 186 -14.18 10.74 -4.79
N LEU A 187 -13.90 10.03 -5.88
CA LEU A 187 -13.83 10.67 -7.19
C LEU A 187 -15.21 11.16 -7.59
N ALA A 188 -15.30 12.47 -7.78
CA ALA A 188 -16.51 13.20 -8.08
C ALA A 188 -16.65 13.51 -9.56
N GLU A 189 -15.53 13.57 -10.30
CA GLU A 189 -15.52 13.93 -11.71
C GLU A 189 -14.37 13.25 -12.45
N PHE A 190 -14.69 12.67 -13.60
CA PHE A 190 -13.73 12.39 -14.67
C PHE A 190 -14.03 13.33 -15.83
N GLN A 191 -13.04 14.07 -16.30
CA GLN A 191 -13.19 15.09 -17.33
C GLN A 191 -12.22 14.81 -18.48
N VAL A 192 -12.70 15.03 -19.70
CA VAL A 192 -11.86 15.13 -20.89
C VAL A 192 -12.00 16.55 -21.42
N PHE A 193 -10.88 17.27 -21.51
CA PHE A 193 -10.90 18.65 -21.97
C PHE A 193 -9.73 18.95 -22.91
N VAL A 194 -9.84 20.08 -23.58
CA VAL A 194 -8.84 20.54 -24.54
C VAL A 194 -8.43 21.98 -24.23
N GLN A 195 -7.12 22.25 -24.27
CA GLN A 195 -6.57 23.56 -23.96
C GLN A 195 -6.31 24.35 -25.25
N GLY A 196 -6.83 25.58 -25.32
CA GLY A 196 -6.62 26.46 -26.48
C GLY A 196 -5.24 27.13 -26.52
N PRO A 197 -4.84 27.73 -27.65
CA PRO A 197 -5.61 27.84 -28.90
C PRO A 197 -5.66 26.52 -29.67
N MET A 198 -6.77 26.26 -30.38
CA MET A 198 -6.94 25.04 -31.18
C MET A 198 -8.07 25.15 -32.20
N ASP A 199 -7.96 24.38 -33.28
CA ASP A 199 -9.06 24.13 -34.21
C ASP A 199 -10.07 23.12 -33.62
N LYS A 200 -11.18 22.86 -34.32
CA LYS A 200 -12.15 21.84 -33.89
C LYS A 200 -11.47 20.48 -33.83
N GLN A 201 -11.76 19.71 -32.78
CA GLN A 201 -11.25 18.35 -32.61
C GLN A 201 -12.40 17.40 -32.30
N THR A 202 -12.28 16.17 -32.78
CA THR A 202 -13.21 15.09 -32.46
C THR A 202 -12.42 13.93 -31.88
N ILE A 203 -12.95 13.32 -30.83
CA ILE A 203 -12.47 12.04 -30.30
C ILE A 203 -13.65 11.09 -30.07
N ILE A 204 -13.35 9.80 -29.96
CA ILE A 204 -14.30 8.75 -29.58
C ILE A 204 -13.70 8.00 -28.40
N LEU A 205 -14.45 7.91 -27.31
CA LEU A 205 -14.07 7.28 -26.05
C LEU A 205 -14.79 5.94 -25.92
N ASP A 206 -14.03 4.88 -25.62
CA ASP A 206 -14.57 3.55 -25.41
C ASP A 206 -13.73 2.74 -24.40
N ASN A 207 -14.31 1.67 -23.87
CA ASN A 207 -13.60 0.61 -23.13
C ASN A 207 -12.76 1.12 -21.93
N LEU A 208 -13.40 1.80 -20.97
CA LEU A 208 -12.71 2.16 -19.72
C LEU A 208 -12.57 0.93 -18.81
N GLU A 209 -11.34 0.47 -18.60
CA GLU A 209 -11.01 -0.64 -17.69
C GLU A 209 -10.17 -0.14 -16.52
N LEU A 210 -10.58 -0.44 -15.29
CA LEU A 210 -9.76 -0.20 -14.10
C LEU A 210 -8.71 -1.30 -13.95
N ILE A 211 -7.46 -0.91 -13.68
CA ILE A 211 -6.35 -1.84 -13.49
C ILE A 211 -6.03 -1.97 -12.01
N GLU A 212 -5.97 -3.20 -11.50
CA GLU A 212 -5.56 -3.47 -10.12
C GLU A 212 -4.17 -2.89 -9.83
N ALA A 213 -4.00 -2.31 -8.64
CA ALA A 213 -2.67 -1.91 -8.20
C ALA A 213 -1.76 -3.15 -8.05
N THR A 214 -0.57 -3.11 -8.65
CA THR A 214 0.43 -4.19 -8.55
C THR A 214 1.46 -3.85 -7.48
N GLY A 215 1.62 -4.70 -6.45
CA GLY A 215 2.59 -4.51 -5.35
C GLY A 215 2.00 -3.82 -4.11
N ASP A 216 2.87 -3.39 -3.19
CA ASP A 216 2.60 -2.74 -1.88
C ASP A 216 1.81 -1.40 -1.92
N PHE A 217 1.15 -1.09 -3.05
CA PHE A 217 0.43 0.17 -3.28
C PHE A 217 -1.06 0.12 -2.94
N ILE A 218 -1.57 -1.02 -2.47
CA ILE A 218 -2.94 -1.12 -1.96
C ILE A 218 -2.93 -0.61 -0.52
N SER A 219 -3.40 0.63 -0.31
CA SER A 219 -3.77 1.05 1.04
C SER A 219 -4.95 0.19 1.49
N ALA A 220 -4.76 -0.61 2.55
CA ALA A 220 -5.86 -1.35 3.15
C ALA A 220 -6.98 -0.39 3.56
N GLU A 221 -8.22 -0.87 3.48
CA GLU A 221 -9.38 -0.12 3.96
C GLU A 221 -9.25 0.11 5.47
N GLU A 222 -9.19 1.38 5.89
CA GLU A 222 -9.28 1.71 7.31
C GLU A 222 -10.65 1.28 7.81
N LYS A 223 -10.70 0.33 8.76
CA LYS A 223 -11.96 -0.07 9.40
C LYS A 223 -12.60 1.18 10.02
N VAL A 224 -13.78 1.56 9.55
CA VAL A 224 -14.51 2.70 10.09
C VAL A 224 -15.45 2.23 11.18
N VAL A 225 -15.33 2.80 12.39
CA VAL A 225 -16.26 2.52 13.48
C VAL A 225 -17.18 3.73 13.63
N ALA A 226 -18.50 3.49 13.59
CA ALA A 226 -19.49 4.53 13.85
C ALA A 226 -19.34 5.03 15.30
N ALA A 227 -18.89 6.26 15.44
CA ALA A 227 -18.48 6.83 16.73
C ALA A 227 -19.63 7.49 17.51
N GLY A 228 -20.81 7.62 16.89
CA GLY A 228 -21.88 8.48 17.40
C GLY A 228 -21.61 9.97 17.09
N PRO A 229 -22.25 10.90 17.80
CA PRO A 229 -22.04 12.34 17.59
C PRO A 229 -20.62 12.76 18.01
N ILE A 230 -20.06 13.75 17.31
CA ILE A 230 -18.71 14.26 17.62
C ILE A 230 -18.70 14.87 19.03
N PRO A 231 -17.72 14.53 19.89
CA PRO A 231 -17.57 15.18 21.19
C PRO A 231 -17.43 16.70 21.06
N THR A 232 -18.12 17.45 21.91
CA THR A 232 -17.97 18.91 22.00
C THR A 232 -16.87 19.25 23.00
N LEU A 233 -15.85 19.99 22.56
CA LEU A 233 -14.82 20.56 23.45
C LEU A 233 -15.32 21.83 24.14
N ALA A 234 -15.98 22.71 23.38
CA ALA A 234 -16.57 23.93 23.89
C ALA A 234 -17.74 24.37 22.99
N VAL A 235 -18.85 24.80 23.58
CA VAL A 235 -19.96 25.40 22.83
C VAL A 235 -19.64 26.87 22.56
N VAL A 236 -19.78 27.32 21.31
CA VAL A 236 -19.80 28.75 20.99
C VAL A 236 -21.23 29.26 21.15
N THR A 237 -22.20 28.67 20.47
CA THR A 237 -23.63 28.96 20.67
C THR A 237 -24.52 27.81 20.16
N GLU A 238 -25.66 27.57 20.82
CA GLU A 238 -26.71 26.60 20.43
C GLU A 238 -28.08 27.29 20.30
N PHE A 239 -28.12 28.62 20.40
CA PHE A 239 -29.32 29.47 20.25
C PHE A 239 -30.50 29.13 21.18
N ASN A 240 -30.28 28.36 22.25
CA ASN A 240 -31.32 28.07 23.24
C ASN A 240 -31.71 29.32 24.04
N ASP A 241 -32.83 29.27 24.75
CA ASP A 241 -33.31 30.41 25.53
C ASP A 241 -32.30 30.81 26.61
N GLY A 242 -31.69 31.99 26.45
CA GLY A 242 -30.65 32.52 27.33
C GLY A 242 -29.23 32.46 26.77
N ASP A 243 -29.02 31.74 25.66
CA ASP A 243 -27.72 31.68 25.00
C ASP A 243 -27.45 32.97 24.19
N PRO A 244 -26.21 33.48 24.21
CA PRO A 244 -25.84 34.56 23.31
C PRO A 244 -25.84 34.06 21.85
N THR A 245 -26.58 34.74 20.98
CA THR A 245 -26.61 34.41 19.54
C THR A 245 -25.33 34.86 18.83
N PHE A 246 -24.63 35.84 19.40
CA PHE A 246 -23.49 36.55 18.80
C PHE A 246 -23.73 37.19 17.44
N VAL A 247 -24.97 37.22 16.94
CA VAL A 247 -25.28 37.83 15.65
C VAL A 247 -25.09 39.34 15.73
N ALA A 248 -24.08 39.85 15.01
CA ALA A 248 -23.81 41.27 14.88
C ALA A 248 -24.56 41.83 13.67
N ALA A 249 -25.81 42.26 13.89
CA ALA A 249 -26.70 42.73 12.83
C ALA A 249 -26.13 43.96 12.10
N GLU A 250 -25.43 44.85 12.81
CA GLU A 250 -24.77 46.04 12.27
C GLU A 250 -23.53 45.72 11.42
N ARG A 251 -23.03 44.48 11.50
CA ARG A 251 -21.89 43.97 10.72
C ARG A 251 -22.30 42.95 9.66
N SER A 252 -23.57 42.53 9.65
CA SER A 252 -24.14 41.63 8.66
C SER A 252 -24.68 42.42 7.46
N VAL A 253 -24.56 41.88 6.26
CA VAL A 253 -24.93 42.58 5.02
C VAL A 253 -25.95 41.77 4.24
N SER A 254 -27.08 42.39 3.89
CA SER A 254 -28.17 41.77 3.10
C SER A 254 -28.62 40.42 3.67
N ALA A 255 -28.64 40.32 5.00
CA ALA A 255 -29.03 39.14 5.75
C ALA A 255 -30.22 39.44 6.66
N THR A 256 -31.16 38.50 6.73
CA THR A 256 -32.19 38.49 7.77
C THR A 256 -32.06 37.21 8.59
N THR A 257 -32.09 37.35 9.91
CA THR A 257 -31.96 36.21 10.82
C THR A 257 -33.15 36.13 11.78
N ARG A 258 -33.54 34.92 12.16
CA ARG A 258 -34.53 34.68 13.23
C ARG A 258 -34.25 33.35 13.92
N VAL A 259 -34.44 33.32 15.24
CA VAL A 259 -34.40 32.05 15.98
C VAL A 259 -35.65 31.25 15.67
N VAL A 260 -35.50 29.96 15.38
CA VAL A 260 -36.56 29.01 15.05
C VAL A 260 -36.45 27.75 15.93
N ASP A 261 -37.55 27.04 16.08
CA ASP A 261 -37.55 25.70 16.70
C ASP A 261 -36.99 24.68 15.73
N THR A 262 -36.14 23.79 16.23
CA THR A 262 -35.50 22.70 15.47
C THR A 262 -35.72 21.39 16.23
N GLU A 263 -35.46 20.24 15.59
CA GLU A 263 -35.64 18.93 16.25
C GLU A 263 -34.78 18.78 17.52
N ASN A 264 -33.67 19.51 17.62
CA ASN A 264 -32.71 19.43 18.73
C ASN A 264 -32.79 20.63 19.70
N GLY A 265 -33.79 21.51 19.56
CA GLY A 265 -33.94 22.70 20.40
C GLY A 265 -34.25 23.94 19.58
N LYS A 266 -33.31 24.89 19.56
CA LYS A 266 -33.40 26.14 18.78
C LYS A 266 -32.32 26.16 17.71
N GLY A 267 -32.52 26.97 16.68
CA GLY A 267 -31.52 27.28 15.65
C GLY A 267 -31.73 28.67 15.07
N LEU A 268 -30.73 29.18 14.36
CA LEU A 268 -30.79 30.46 13.68
C LEU A 268 -31.10 30.27 12.20
N GLU A 269 -32.33 30.57 11.77
CA GLU A 269 -32.65 30.69 10.35
C GLU A 269 -31.97 31.92 9.77
N VAL A 270 -31.15 31.72 8.74
CA VAL A 270 -30.41 32.75 8.01
C VAL A 270 -30.96 32.81 6.59
N LYS A 271 -31.27 34.03 6.12
CA LYS A 271 -31.55 34.30 4.70
C LYS A 271 -30.59 35.34 4.18
N LEU A 272 -29.89 35.02 3.10
CA LEU A 272 -28.91 35.89 2.44
C LEU A 272 -29.46 36.29 1.06
N SER A 273 -29.56 37.59 0.79
CA SER A 273 -30.14 38.08 -0.47
C SER A 273 -29.12 38.22 -1.58
N ALA A 274 -29.51 37.77 -2.79
CA ALA A 274 -28.74 37.93 -4.01
C ALA A 274 -28.71 39.35 -4.57
N SER A 275 -29.34 40.33 -3.90
CA SER A 275 -29.22 41.74 -4.25
C SER A 275 -27.84 42.34 -3.93
N ASN A 276 -26.95 41.57 -3.31
CA ASN A 276 -25.59 41.96 -2.95
C ASN A 276 -24.62 40.90 -3.46
N ASP A 277 -23.42 41.33 -3.86
CA ASP A 277 -22.38 40.44 -4.37
C ASP A 277 -21.77 39.58 -3.25
N TYR A 278 -21.87 40.02 -1.98
CA TYR A 278 -21.30 39.34 -0.82
C TYR A 278 -22.21 39.43 0.43
N PRO A 279 -23.45 38.89 0.38
CA PRO A 279 -24.33 38.90 1.54
C PRO A 279 -23.75 37.97 2.62
N ASN A 280 -23.85 38.39 3.89
CA ASN A 280 -23.27 37.65 5.01
C ASN A 280 -24.06 37.80 6.31
N VAL A 281 -23.96 36.78 7.15
CA VAL A 281 -24.25 36.87 8.59
C VAL A 281 -22.93 36.82 9.35
N THR A 282 -22.73 37.76 10.28
CA THR A 282 -21.53 37.85 11.12
C THR A 282 -21.86 37.48 12.57
N PHE A 283 -21.07 36.57 13.13
CA PHE A 283 -21.04 36.22 14.55
C PHE A 283 -19.83 36.88 15.21
N MET A 284 -20.07 37.77 16.17
CA MET A 284 -19.04 38.55 16.84
C MET A 284 -19.39 38.75 18.33
N PRO A 285 -18.55 38.25 19.26
CA PRO A 285 -18.75 38.46 20.69
C PRO A 285 -18.33 39.88 21.12
N PRO A 286 -18.80 40.37 22.28
CA PRO A 286 -18.36 41.66 22.83
C PRO A 286 -16.85 41.75 23.12
N GLN A 287 -16.20 40.60 23.35
CA GLN A 287 -14.76 40.44 23.51
C GLN A 287 -14.31 39.23 22.68
N PRO A 288 -13.13 39.27 22.02
CA PRO A 288 -12.65 38.16 21.21
C PRO A 288 -12.65 36.83 21.98
N TRP A 289 -12.99 35.75 21.28
CA TRP A 289 -12.89 34.42 21.87
C TRP A 289 -11.43 34.05 22.10
N ASN A 290 -11.14 33.50 23.28
CA ASN A 290 -9.86 32.91 23.61
C ASN A 290 -10.00 31.39 23.70
N TRP A 291 -9.44 30.68 22.73
CA TRP A 291 -9.44 29.23 22.61
C TRP A 291 -8.03 28.64 22.76
N SER A 292 -7.08 29.36 23.37
CA SER A 292 -5.70 28.89 23.51
C SER A 292 -5.57 27.62 24.37
N GLU A 293 -6.54 27.35 25.23
CA GLU A 293 -6.58 26.15 26.09
C GLU A 293 -7.37 24.98 25.50
N ALA A 294 -7.96 25.13 24.31
CA ALA A 294 -8.79 24.10 23.67
C ALA A 294 -7.99 22.96 22.99
N GLY A 295 -6.65 23.06 22.96
CA GLY A 295 -5.77 22.07 22.32
C GLY A 295 -5.82 22.14 20.80
N ASP A 296 -5.71 20.98 20.13
CA ASP A 296 -5.91 20.86 18.69
C ASP A 296 -7.39 20.56 18.38
N PHE A 297 -8.05 21.46 17.66
CA PHE A 297 -9.50 21.43 17.47
C PHE A 297 -9.92 21.86 16.06
N ASN A 298 -11.15 21.51 15.69
CA ASN A 298 -11.85 22.12 14.56
C ASN A 298 -13.03 22.96 15.07
N ILE A 299 -13.44 23.97 14.31
CA ILE A 299 -14.73 24.64 14.52
C ILE A 299 -15.76 23.84 13.73
N ALA A 300 -16.84 23.45 14.39
CA ALA A 300 -17.98 22.76 13.79
C ALA A 300 -19.23 23.64 13.79
N PHE A 301 -20.04 23.45 12.75
CA PHE A 301 -21.31 24.11 12.49
C PHE A 301 -22.34 23.01 12.20
N ASP A 302 -23.40 22.91 12.99
CA ASP A 302 -24.55 22.10 12.59
C ASP A 302 -25.45 22.95 11.71
N ILE A 303 -25.58 22.58 10.44
CA ILE A 303 -26.34 23.36 9.47
C ILE A 303 -27.36 22.46 8.76
N GLU A 304 -28.60 22.95 8.70
CA GLU A 304 -29.66 22.41 7.88
C GLU A 304 -29.88 23.31 6.66
N ASN A 305 -29.92 22.70 5.47
CA ASN A 305 -30.46 23.34 4.27
C ASN A 305 -31.88 22.81 4.03
N PRO A 306 -32.93 23.59 4.38
CA PRO A 306 -34.32 23.16 4.25
C PRO A 306 -34.89 23.42 2.84
N THR A 307 -34.03 23.61 1.83
CA THR A 307 -34.44 23.93 0.45
C THR A 307 -34.12 22.80 -0.51
N ASP A 308 -34.76 22.80 -1.68
CA ASP A 308 -34.55 21.81 -2.74
C ASP A 308 -33.27 22.07 -3.57
N ASP A 309 -32.57 23.17 -3.29
CA ASP A 309 -31.39 23.62 -4.02
C ASP A 309 -30.13 23.50 -3.16
N PRO A 310 -28.99 23.07 -3.72
CA PRO A 310 -27.72 23.14 -3.02
C PRO A 310 -27.31 24.61 -2.81
N VAL A 311 -26.70 24.91 -1.67
CA VAL A 311 -26.20 26.25 -1.34
C VAL A 311 -24.71 26.17 -1.05
N GLN A 312 -23.88 26.80 -1.88
CA GLN A 312 -22.46 26.97 -1.58
C GLN A 312 -22.29 28.12 -0.58
N VAL A 313 -21.79 27.81 0.62
CA VAL A 313 -21.55 28.78 1.68
C VAL A 313 -20.05 28.90 1.92
N PHE A 314 -19.58 30.14 2.05
CA PHE A 314 -18.22 30.45 2.46
C PHE A 314 -18.21 30.76 3.96
N VAL A 315 -17.17 30.27 4.64
CA VAL A 315 -16.92 30.50 6.07
C VAL A 315 -15.63 31.31 6.19
N ARG A 316 -15.70 32.46 6.85
CA ARG A 316 -14.54 33.30 7.16
C ARG A 316 -14.36 33.42 8.66
N VAL A 317 -13.13 33.24 9.15
CA VAL A 317 -12.76 33.41 10.55
C VAL A 317 -11.63 34.42 10.66
N ASP A 318 -11.80 35.43 11.51
CA ASP A 318 -10.85 36.54 11.67
C ASP A 318 -10.17 36.50 13.06
N GLN A 319 -8.84 36.63 13.12
CA GLN A 319 -8.06 36.75 14.37
C GLN A 319 -7.84 38.21 14.83
N ALA A 320 -8.37 39.16 14.06
CA ALA A 320 -8.32 40.58 14.33
C ALA A 320 -9.62 41.23 13.86
N GLU A 321 -9.90 42.46 14.29
CA GLU A 321 -11.04 43.21 13.78
C GLU A 321 -10.92 43.40 12.24
N ASN A 322 -12.06 43.37 11.55
CA ASN A 322 -12.10 43.53 10.10
C ASN A 322 -11.54 44.90 9.68
N SER A 323 -10.78 44.96 8.58
CA SER A 323 -10.20 46.19 8.03
C SER A 323 -11.25 47.22 7.64
N GLY A 324 -12.43 46.77 7.18
CA GLY A 324 -13.60 47.63 6.94
C GLY A 324 -14.19 48.24 8.22
N TRP A 325 -13.79 47.75 9.40
CA TRP A 325 -14.24 48.21 10.72
C TRP A 325 -13.12 48.87 11.54
N GLY A 326 -11.92 49.03 10.96
CA GLY A 326 -10.77 49.70 11.59
C GLY A 326 -9.67 48.76 12.07
N GLY A 327 -9.78 47.45 11.87
CA GLY A 327 -8.73 46.48 12.18
C GLY A 327 -7.87 46.10 10.98
N THR A 328 -7.35 44.86 10.97
CA THR A 328 -6.42 44.37 9.93
C THR A 328 -6.93 43.18 9.13
N ALA A 329 -7.99 42.50 9.58
CA ALA A 329 -8.49 41.30 8.92
C ALA A 329 -9.26 41.63 7.63
N ASP A 330 -8.89 41.03 6.50
CA ASP A 330 -9.47 41.37 5.19
C ASP A 330 -10.03 40.17 4.40
N GLY A 331 -9.94 38.96 4.95
CA GLY A 331 -10.37 37.72 4.30
C GLY A 331 -9.21 36.94 3.70
N VAL A 332 -8.01 37.53 3.71
CA VAL A 332 -6.73 36.90 3.36
C VAL A 332 -5.74 37.03 4.52
N LYS A 333 -5.43 38.26 4.92
CA LYS A 333 -4.56 38.56 6.06
C LYS A 333 -5.37 38.54 7.34
N ASP A 334 -4.80 37.97 8.40
CA ASP A 334 -5.45 37.81 9.71
C ASP A 334 -6.82 37.08 9.63
N SER A 335 -7.01 36.31 8.56
CA SER A 335 -8.26 35.64 8.20
C SER A 335 -8.00 34.27 7.58
N ILE A 336 -8.89 33.32 7.85
CA ILE A 336 -9.02 32.09 7.05
C ILE A 336 -10.37 32.15 6.33
N SER A 337 -10.35 31.92 5.01
CA SER A 337 -11.55 31.78 4.19
C SER A 337 -11.65 30.37 3.64
N SER A 338 -12.79 29.74 3.90
CA SER A 338 -13.11 28.36 3.55
C SER A 338 -14.50 28.28 2.94
N TYR A 339 -14.90 27.14 2.38
CA TYR A 339 -16.24 26.95 1.80
C TYR A 339 -16.72 25.50 1.84
N THR A 340 -18.03 25.33 1.76
CA THR A 340 -18.68 24.04 1.65
C THR A 340 -20.00 24.16 0.89
N THR A 341 -20.55 23.04 0.44
CA THR A 341 -21.88 22.99 -0.18
C THR A 341 -22.86 22.34 0.78
N LEU A 342 -23.91 23.07 1.12
CA LEU A 342 -25.04 22.56 1.88
C LEU A 342 -25.98 21.82 0.91
N LEU A 343 -26.11 20.51 1.08
CA LEU A 343 -26.95 19.69 0.21
C LEU A 343 -28.45 19.94 0.47
N PRO A 344 -29.31 19.85 -0.57
CA PRO A 344 -30.75 20.01 -0.41
C PRO A 344 -31.35 19.11 0.67
N ASN A 345 -32.30 19.64 1.43
CA ASN A 345 -33.08 18.92 2.44
C ASN A 345 -32.24 18.07 3.41
N LYS A 346 -31.01 18.51 3.70
CA LYS A 346 -30.06 17.78 4.54
C LYS A 346 -29.61 18.62 5.72
N LYS A 347 -29.56 17.97 6.88
CA LYS A 347 -28.89 18.45 8.09
C LYS A 347 -27.56 17.72 8.22
N SER A 348 -26.48 18.45 8.52
CA SER A 348 -25.14 17.87 8.65
C SER A 348 -24.27 18.70 9.59
N THR A 349 -23.28 18.05 10.20
CA THR A 349 -22.18 18.77 10.86
C THR A 349 -21.16 19.16 9.80
N TYR A 350 -20.76 20.43 9.75
CA TYR A 350 -19.70 20.95 8.89
C TYR A 350 -18.55 21.44 9.75
N TYR A 351 -17.30 21.11 9.43
CA TYR A 351 -16.18 21.48 10.30
C TYR A 351 -14.96 22.01 9.56
N MET A 352 -14.19 22.91 10.17
CA MET A 352 -12.93 23.42 9.60
C MET A 352 -11.81 23.49 10.64
N PRO A 353 -10.56 23.18 10.26
CA PRO A 353 -9.39 23.45 11.10
C PRO A 353 -9.08 24.95 11.14
N ILE A 354 -8.66 25.46 12.31
CA ILE A 354 -8.14 26.83 12.48
C ILE A 354 -6.64 26.91 12.24
N SER A 355 -5.98 25.77 12.20
CA SER A 355 -4.62 25.60 11.71
C SER A 355 -4.58 24.44 10.72
N GLN A 356 -4.26 24.73 9.46
CA GLN A 356 -4.00 23.70 8.45
C GLN A 356 -2.82 22.84 8.92
N LEU A 357 -2.99 21.52 8.88
CA LEU A 357 -1.90 20.59 9.19
C LEU A 357 -0.77 20.78 8.17
N LYS A 358 0.45 20.96 8.66
CA LYS A 358 1.64 20.83 7.83
C LYS A 358 1.93 19.33 7.62
N GLY A 359 1.31 18.76 6.60
CA GLY A 359 1.58 17.38 6.15
C GLY A 359 0.70 16.31 6.81
N HIS A 360 0.62 15.16 6.16
CA HIS A 360 -0.05 13.97 6.68
C HIS A 360 0.74 13.38 7.85
N VAL A 361 0.02 12.85 8.85
CA VAL A 361 0.59 12.03 9.91
C VAL A 361 1.22 10.78 9.28
N VAL A 362 2.54 10.62 9.36
CA VAL A 362 3.22 9.39 8.93
C VAL A 362 3.33 8.47 10.14
N SER A 363 2.38 7.54 10.27
CA SER A 363 2.33 6.54 11.36
C SER A 363 3.52 5.57 11.34
N GLY A 364 4.10 5.33 10.16
CA GLY A 364 5.03 4.22 9.94
C GLY A 364 4.35 2.85 9.92
N MET A 365 3.03 2.80 9.69
CA MET A 365 2.23 1.59 9.52
C MET A 365 1.71 1.51 8.09
N ARG A 366 1.58 0.30 7.52
CA ARG A 366 1.00 0.14 6.17
C ARG A 366 -0.52 0.26 6.16
N ALA A 367 -1.18 -0.33 7.15
CA ALA A 367 -2.58 -0.08 7.44
C ALA A 367 -2.76 0.54 8.82
N GLU A 368 -3.73 1.43 8.92
CA GLU A 368 -3.97 2.22 10.12
C GLU A 368 -5.02 1.56 11.03
N PRO A 369 -4.96 1.82 12.35
CA PRO A 369 -6.01 1.37 13.26
C PRO A 369 -7.37 2.01 12.88
N PRO A 370 -8.49 1.41 13.32
CA PRO A 370 -9.82 1.86 12.94
C PRO A 370 -10.01 3.37 13.16
N LYS A 371 -10.54 4.08 12.16
CA LYS A 371 -10.90 5.49 12.30
C LYS A 371 -12.31 5.60 12.88
N MET A 372 -12.48 6.50 13.83
CA MET A 372 -13.81 6.93 14.26
C MET A 372 -14.44 7.72 13.11
N SER A 373 -15.56 7.24 12.56
CA SER A 373 -16.36 8.03 11.63
C SER A 373 -17.48 8.72 12.35
N TYR A 374 -17.53 10.02 12.10
CA TYR A 374 -18.57 10.91 12.55
C TYR A 374 -19.38 11.37 11.34
N ASP A 375 -20.67 11.58 11.50
CA ASP A 375 -21.54 12.15 10.45
C ASP A 375 -21.26 13.65 10.29
N ALA A 376 -20.12 13.96 9.67
CA ALA A 376 -19.60 15.31 9.53
C ALA A 376 -18.86 15.52 8.20
N GLN A 377 -18.92 16.73 7.67
CA GLN A 377 -18.38 17.13 6.38
C GLN A 377 -17.31 18.21 6.59
N ALA A 378 -16.11 17.98 6.07
CA ALA A 378 -15.05 18.98 6.12
C ALA A 378 -15.44 20.19 5.26
N ILE A 379 -15.21 21.39 5.79
CA ILE A 379 -15.28 22.65 5.07
C ILE A 379 -13.91 22.82 4.41
N SER A 380 -13.93 22.97 3.10
CA SER A 380 -12.75 23.11 2.27
C SER A 380 -12.01 24.41 2.57
N TYR A 381 -10.70 24.34 2.79
CA TYR A 381 -9.86 25.53 2.79
C TYR A 381 -9.95 26.23 1.42
N GLY A 382 -10.09 27.55 1.43
CA GLY A 382 -10.02 28.37 0.23
C GLY A 382 -8.71 29.14 0.15
N TRP A 383 -8.57 30.17 0.97
CA TRP A 383 -7.40 31.06 0.97
C TRP A 383 -7.26 31.78 2.30
N GLY A 384 -6.17 32.56 2.41
CA GLY A 384 -5.82 33.35 3.59
C GLY A 384 -4.71 32.69 4.39
N GLU A 385 -4.65 33.00 5.68
CA GLU A 385 -3.67 32.40 6.59
C GLU A 385 -3.83 30.87 6.63
N THR A 386 -2.75 30.15 6.88
CA THR A 386 -2.82 28.70 7.10
C THR A 386 -2.97 28.35 8.57
N SER A 387 -2.90 29.33 9.47
CA SER A 387 -3.05 29.17 10.92
C SER A 387 -3.42 30.51 11.56
N LEU A 388 -4.41 30.52 12.46
CA LEU A 388 -4.77 31.71 13.23
C LEU A 388 -4.33 31.60 14.70
N ASN A 389 -4.08 32.74 15.32
CA ASN A 389 -3.91 32.88 16.76
C ASN A 389 -5.23 32.63 17.49
N THR A 390 -5.36 31.43 18.05
CA THR A 390 -6.56 30.98 18.76
C THR A 390 -6.85 31.76 20.05
N SER A 391 -5.93 32.58 20.54
CA SER A 391 -6.16 33.42 21.74
C SER A 391 -6.98 34.69 21.47
N ASN A 392 -7.26 35.02 20.19
CA ASN A 392 -7.87 36.29 19.81
C ASN A 392 -8.82 36.17 18.61
N ILE A 393 -9.75 35.22 18.60
CA ILE A 393 -10.68 35.07 17.47
C ILE A 393 -11.79 36.12 17.59
N HIS A 394 -11.85 37.04 16.63
CA HIS A 394 -12.73 38.21 16.65
C HIS A 394 -14.10 37.94 16.05
N ALA A 395 -14.18 37.24 14.92
CA ALA A 395 -15.43 37.07 14.21
C ALA A 395 -15.46 35.78 13.37
N ILE A 396 -16.66 35.24 13.20
CA ILE A 396 -16.98 34.18 12.24
C ILE A 396 -18.06 34.73 11.30
N GLN A 397 -17.90 34.54 9.99
CA GLN A 397 -18.86 34.99 8.98
C GLN A 397 -19.27 33.83 8.10
N LEU A 398 -20.58 33.69 7.85
CA LEU A 398 -21.13 32.82 6.82
C LEU A 398 -21.65 33.69 5.68
N TYR A 399 -21.13 33.51 4.46
CA TYR A 399 -21.40 34.41 3.35
C TYR A 399 -21.50 33.69 2.00
N LEU A 400 -22.04 34.38 1.00
CA LEU A 400 -22.07 33.94 -0.40
C LEU A 400 -21.16 34.81 -1.25
N GLN A 401 -20.73 34.30 -2.40
CA GLN A 401 -20.03 35.08 -3.42
C GLN A 401 -20.84 35.13 -4.71
N ASN A 402 -21.13 36.34 -5.18
CA ASN A 402 -21.92 36.65 -6.38
C ASN A 402 -23.15 35.74 -6.58
N PRO A 403 -24.00 35.57 -5.55
CA PRO A 403 -25.15 34.68 -5.64
C PRO A 403 -26.14 35.15 -6.73
N THR A 404 -26.64 34.22 -7.52
CA THR A 404 -27.68 34.50 -8.55
C THR A 404 -29.11 34.32 -8.04
N LYS A 405 -29.26 33.78 -6.83
CA LYS A 405 -30.53 33.59 -6.12
C LYS A 405 -30.35 33.74 -4.61
N ASP A 406 -31.40 34.16 -3.93
CA ASP A 406 -31.41 34.21 -2.46
C ASP A 406 -31.15 32.81 -1.88
N ALA A 407 -30.44 32.75 -0.75
CA ALA A 407 -30.17 31.51 -0.04
C ALA A 407 -30.82 31.49 1.34
N LYS A 408 -31.20 30.30 1.80
CA LYS A 408 -31.75 30.04 3.12
C LYS A 408 -31.11 28.80 3.72
N PHE A 409 -30.69 28.89 4.98
CA PHE A 409 -30.23 27.75 5.78
C PHE A 409 -30.49 28.02 7.27
N ILE A 410 -30.40 26.99 8.11
CA ILE A 410 -30.58 27.07 9.56
C ILE A 410 -29.28 26.61 10.21
N VAL A 411 -28.70 27.43 11.09
CA VAL A 411 -27.53 27.06 11.89
C VAL A 411 -28.02 26.65 13.27
N ASP A 412 -27.88 25.39 13.64
CA ASP A 412 -28.32 24.86 14.93
C ASP A 412 -27.28 25.11 16.03
N SER A 413 -26.00 24.97 15.71
CA SER A 413 -24.94 25.23 16.67
C SER A 413 -23.63 25.65 16.01
N ILE A 414 -22.82 26.38 16.75
CA ILE A 414 -21.39 26.61 16.49
C ILE A 414 -20.63 26.10 17.70
N ARG A 415 -19.64 25.24 17.51
CA ARG A 415 -18.89 24.62 18.61
C ARG A 415 -17.47 24.26 18.21
N LEU A 416 -16.62 24.05 19.20
CA LEU A 416 -15.30 23.44 19.03
C LEU A 416 -15.42 21.94 19.22
N ILE A 417 -14.80 21.17 18.33
CA ILE A 417 -14.72 19.71 18.36
C ILE A 417 -13.25 19.28 18.34
N PRO A 418 -12.89 18.06 18.78
CA PRO A 418 -11.55 17.51 18.54
C PRO A 418 -11.18 17.62 17.07
N ASN A 419 -9.89 17.80 16.77
CA ASN A 419 -9.44 17.79 15.38
C ASN A 419 -9.61 16.38 14.77
N ILE A 420 -10.68 16.17 13.99
CA ILE A 420 -11.03 14.88 13.38
C ILE A 420 -10.39 14.66 12.01
N ASP A 421 -9.77 15.70 11.44
CA ASP A 421 -8.90 15.60 10.26
C ASP A 421 -7.55 14.96 10.60
N ALA A 422 -7.12 15.11 11.86
CA ALA A 422 -5.81 14.73 12.37
C ALA A 422 -5.90 13.78 13.57
N ASP A 423 -6.86 12.85 13.61
CA ASP A 423 -7.09 11.98 14.77
C ASP A 423 -5.88 11.09 15.08
N ALA A 424 -4.86 11.67 15.71
CA ALA A 424 -3.69 11.00 16.24
C ALA A 424 -4.05 10.29 17.55
N THR A 425 -5.19 10.61 18.16
CA THR A 425 -5.63 10.00 19.41
C THR A 425 -5.96 8.52 19.23
N ARG A 426 -6.40 8.13 18.03
CA ARG A 426 -6.58 6.72 17.66
C ARG A 426 -5.33 5.87 17.76
N TYR A 427 -4.14 6.47 17.83
CA TYR A 427 -2.87 5.75 17.99
C TYR A 427 -2.45 5.64 19.44
N ASN A 428 -2.95 6.48 20.34
CA ASN A 428 -2.45 6.55 21.70
C ASN A 428 -2.78 5.27 22.48
N GLY A 429 -1.73 4.57 22.90
CA GLY A 429 -1.79 3.34 23.67
C GLY A 429 -2.57 2.23 22.97
N ILE A 430 -2.48 2.11 21.63
CA ILE A 430 -3.18 1.06 20.86
C ILE A 430 -2.63 -0.34 21.06
N VAL A 431 -1.36 -0.46 21.44
CA VAL A 431 -0.68 -1.74 21.64
C VAL A 431 -0.51 -2.03 23.12
N ASP A 432 -0.94 -3.22 23.55
CA ASP A 432 -0.75 -3.72 24.91
C ASP A 432 0.69 -4.21 25.17
N GLN A 433 0.95 -4.67 26.39
CA GLN A 433 2.27 -5.17 26.80
C GLN A 433 2.76 -6.41 26.04
N TYR A 434 1.89 -7.11 25.31
CA TYR A 434 2.21 -8.29 24.49
C TYR A 434 2.43 -7.95 23.02
N GLY A 435 2.33 -6.68 22.62
CA GLY A 435 2.43 -6.28 21.21
C GLY A 435 1.12 -6.43 20.45
N GLN A 436 -0.01 -6.57 21.13
CA GLN A 436 -1.31 -6.84 20.52
C GLN A 436 -2.20 -5.60 20.52
N PHE A 437 -3.06 -5.46 19.50
CA PHE A 437 -4.08 -4.42 19.49
C PHE A 437 -5.08 -4.59 20.64
N LYS A 438 -5.37 -3.49 21.34
CA LYS A 438 -6.28 -3.50 22.49
C LYS A 438 -7.77 -3.49 22.11
N GLY A 439 -8.11 -2.87 20.99
CA GLY A 439 -9.50 -2.53 20.66
C GLY A 439 -10.37 -3.70 20.18
N ASP A 440 -9.82 -4.91 20.02
CA ASP A 440 -10.58 -6.07 19.57
C ASP A 440 -10.19 -7.37 20.29
N GLY A 441 -10.97 -8.44 20.13
CA GLY A 441 -10.69 -9.78 20.65
C GLY A 441 -10.72 -10.84 19.56
N TRP A 442 -9.81 -11.80 19.64
CA TRP A 442 -9.74 -12.96 18.73
C TRP A 442 -9.30 -14.20 19.51
N LEU A 443 -9.35 -15.37 18.86
CA LEU A 443 -9.16 -16.68 19.48
C LEU A 443 -7.78 -16.82 20.14
N GLU A 444 -6.72 -16.41 19.44
CA GLU A 444 -5.34 -16.57 19.87
C GLU A 444 -4.87 -15.46 20.84
N LYS A 445 -5.68 -14.44 21.11
CA LYS A 445 -5.27 -13.27 21.91
C LYS A 445 -4.76 -13.66 23.29
N ILE A 446 -3.55 -13.20 23.62
CA ILE A 446 -2.94 -13.34 24.95
C ILE A 446 -3.59 -12.35 25.92
N LYS A 447 -3.93 -12.85 27.11
CA LYS A 447 -4.65 -12.10 28.16
C LYS A 447 -3.83 -11.94 29.44
N SER A 448 -2.83 -12.79 29.68
CA SER A 448 -1.98 -12.72 30.88
C SER A 448 -0.66 -13.50 30.72
N ASP A 449 0.30 -13.19 31.59
CA ASP A 449 1.57 -13.92 31.69
C ASP A 449 1.35 -15.37 32.12
N ASP A 450 0.42 -15.62 33.05
CA ASP A 450 0.06 -16.98 33.48
C ASP A 450 -0.46 -17.84 32.31
N GLN A 451 -1.21 -17.23 31.38
CA GLN A 451 -1.66 -17.92 30.17
C GLN A 451 -0.47 -18.30 29.29
N LEU A 452 0.48 -17.39 29.06
CA LEU A 452 1.69 -17.68 28.29
C LEU A 452 2.53 -18.78 28.95
N ILE A 453 2.76 -18.69 30.27
CA ILE A 453 3.53 -19.68 31.03
C ILE A 453 2.90 -21.07 30.93
N GLU A 454 1.58 -21.17 31.03
CA GLU A 454 0.88 -22.45 30.92
C GLU A 454 1.02 -23.05 29.52
N LYS A 455 0.91 -22.23 28.47
CA LYS A 455 1.16 -22.69 27.09
C LYS A 455 2.61 -23.10 26.88
N GLY A 456 3.57 -22.39 27.47
CA GLY A 456 4.99 -22.75 27.45
C GLY A 456 5.26 -24.12 28.09
N LYS A 457 4.60 -24.44 29.23
CA LYS A 457 4.70 -25.78 29.84
C LYS A 457 4.16 -26.88 28.92
N GLN A 458 3.06 -26.62 28.20
CA GLN A 458 2.47 -27.58 27.27
C GLN A 458 3.40 -27.86 26.08
N GLU A 459 4.06 -26.84 25.55
CA GLU A 459 5.06 -27.00 24.48
C GLU A 459 6.30 -27.73 24.97
N LEU A 460 6.85 -27.35 26.13
CA LEU A 460 8.00 -28.03 26.73
C LEU A 460 7.71 -29.51 27.04
N ALA A 461 6.48 -29.82 27.46
CA ALA A 461 6.06 -31.20 27.66
C ALA A 461 6.03 -32.02 26.36
N ASN A 462 5.92 -31.38 25.20
CA ASN A 462 5.90 -32.01 23.89
C ASN A 462 7.22 -31.90 23.10
N LEU A 463 8.20 -31.17 23.65
CA LEU A 463 9.49 -30.93 23.00
C LEU A 463 10.23 -32.24 22.68
N GLY A 464 10.75 -32.33 21.45
CA GLY A 464 11.45 -33.49 20.89
C GLY A 464 10.54 -34.67 20.54
N LYS A 465 9.21 -34.55 20.66
CA LYS A 465 8.28 -35.67 20.38
C LYS A 465 7.71 -35.66 18.97
N ALA A 466 7.89 -34.57 18.21
CA ALA A 466 7.44 -34.47 16.83
C ALA A 466 8.12 -35.53 15.95
N LYS A 467 7.33 -36.19 15.10
CA LYS A 467 7.81 -37.21 14.16
C LYS A 467 7.46 -36.82 12.73
N PRO A 468 8.34 -37.07 11.75
CA PRO A 468 7.99 -36.91 10.35
C PRO A 468 6.74 -37.71 10.00
N MET A 469 5.98 -37.23 9.01
CA MET A 469 4.86 -37.99 8.45
C MET A 469 5.33 -39.36 7.94
N ALA A 470 4.46 -40.37 8.02
CA ALA A 470 4.84 -41.78 7.86
C ALA A 470 5.41 -42.15 6.47
N ASP A 471 5.10 -41.35 5.45
CA ASP A 471 5.57 -41.51 4.07
C ASP A 471 6.82 -40.68 3.75
N ARG A 472 7.54 -40.18 4.76
CA ARG A 472 8.75 -39.36 4.59
C ARG A 472 10.04 -40.15 4.70
N CYS A 473 10.95 -39.88 3.78
CA CYS A 473 12.37 -40.19 3.85
C CYS A 473 13.07 -39.35 4.94
N LYS A 474 14.33 -39.70 5.25
CA LYS A 474 15.14 -38.99 6.27
C LYS A 474 15.15 -37.48 6.03
N PHE A 475 15.31 -37.06 4.79
CA PHE A 475 15.40 -35.65 4.40
C PHE A 475 14.05 -35.02 4.04
N GLY A 476 12.93 -35.74 4.19
CA GLY A 476 11.58 -35.26 3.87
C GLY A 476 11.04 -35.67 2.49
N GLY A 477 11.79 -36.45 1.71
CA GLY A 477 11.34 -36.98 0.41
C GLY A 477 10.26 -38.07 0.52
N TYR A 478 9.73 -38.54 -0.61
CA TYR A 478 8.61 -39.48 -0.67
C TYR A 478 9.06 -40.95 -0.53
N ALA A 479 8.89 -41.52 0.67
CA ALA A 479 9.37 -42.87 0.99
C ALA A 479 8.73 -43.98 0.14
N ASN A 480 7.49 -43.76 -0.30
CA ASN A 480 6.71 -44.73 -1.10
C ASN A 480 6.88 -44.52 -2.62
N GLY A 481 7.65 -43.52 -3.05
CA GLY A 481 7.94 -43.24 -4.46
C GLY A 481 9.10 -44.09 -5.01
N PRO A 482 9.43 -43.93 -6.31
CA PRO A 482 10.62 -44.54 -6.87
C PRO A 482 11.89 -44.02 -6.18
N ARG A 483 12.90 -44.88 -6.07
CA ARG A 483 14.24 -44.51 -5.61
C ARG A 483 15.14 -44.23 -6.79
N LEU A 484 15.60 -43.00 -6.88
CA LEU A 484 16.53 -42.52 -7.90
C LEU A 484 17.98 -42.61 -7.39
N GLU A 485 18.94 -42.14 -8.18
CA GLU A 485 20.34 -42.08 -7.76
C GLU A 485 20.53 -41.18 -6.53
N ALA A 486 21.10 -41.75 -5.46
CA ALA A 486 21.46 -41.08 -4.22
C ALA A 486 22.87 -40.49 -4.31
N THR A 487 22.96 -39.18 -4.56
CA THR A 487 24.24 -38.48 -4.72
C THR A 487 24.82 -37.94 -3.40
N GLY A 488 24.06 -38.06 -2.31
CA GLY A 488 24.39 -37.43 -1.02
C GLY A 488 24.03 -35.94 -0.95
N PHE A 489 23.43 -35.36 -2.00
CA PHE A 489 23.01 -33.96 -2.06
C PHE A 489 21.66 -33.81 -2.75
N PHE A 490 20.97 -32.70 -2.47
CA PHE A 490 19.78 -32.33 -3.22
C PHE A 490 20.12 -32.06 -4.69
N ARG A 491 19.29 -32.57 -5.59
CA ARG A 491 19.43 -32.36 -7.04
C ARG A 491 18.06 -32.28 -7.73
N THR A 492 18.05 -32.01 -9.02
CA THR A 492 16.82 -31.94 -9.83
C THR A 492 16.75 -33.13 -10.79
N GLU A 493 15.55 -33.66 -11.04
CA GLU A 493 15.32 -34.69 -12.06
C GLU A 493 13.89 -34.62 -12.59
N LYS A 494 13.72 -34.77 -13.90
CA LYS A 494 12.40 -34.85 -14.53
C LYS A 494 12.00 -36.32 -14.63
N VAL A 495 10.91 -36.69 -13.95
CA VAL A 495 10.38 -38.06 -13.89
C VAL A 495 8.95 -38.03 -14.44
N ASP A 496 8.66 -38.87 -15.44
CA ASP A 496 7.35 -39.00 -16.09
C ASP A 496 6.76 -37.64 -16.53
N GLY A 497 7.61 -36.78 -17.09
CA GLY A 497 7.21 -35.46 -17.60
C GLY A 497 7.05 -34.38 -16.53
N LYS A 498 7.22 -34.69 -15.23
CA LYS A 498 7.18 -33.74 -14.12
C LYS A 498 8.58 -33.51 -13.55
N TRP A 499 8.97 -32.25 -13.37
CA TRP A 499 10.19 -31.90 -12.64
C TRP A 499 10.04 -32.23 -11.16
N ASN A 500 11.08 -32.76 -10.54
CA ASN A 500 11.12 -33.01 -9.10
C ASN A 500 12.48 -32.56 -8.55
N LEU A 501 12.51 -32.30 -7.26
CA LEU A 501 13.76 -32.41 -6.53
C LEU A 501 13.98 -33.87 -6.13
N VAL A 502 15.22 -34.20 -5.84
CA VAL A 502 15.63 -35.51 -5.34
C VAL A 502 16.47 -35.25 -4.11
N ASP A 503 16.09 -35.87 -3.00
CA ASP A 503 16.83 -35.75 -1.75
C ASP A 503 18.16 -36.53 -1.78
N PRO A 504 19.04 -36.34 -0.79
CA PRO A 504 20.34 -37.02 -0.72
C PRO A 504 20.30 -38.57 -0.79
N GLU A 505 19.16 -39.18 -0.44
CA GLU A 505 18.94 -40.64 -0.44
C GLU A 505 18.18 -41.12 -1.70
N GLY A 506 18.05 -40.27 -2.72
CA GLY A 506 17.41 -40.62 -3.98
C GLY A 506 15.88 -40.58 -3.93
N CYS A 507 15.30 -39.97 -2.90
CA CYS A 507 13.87 -39.90 -2.68
C CYS A 507 13.27 -38.67 -3.39
N LEU A 508 12.15 -38.80 -4.09
CA LEU A 508 11.49 -37.65 -4.74
C LEU A 508 11.11 -36.59 -3.69
N PHE A 509 11.36 -35.33 -3.97
CA PHE A 509 11.24 -34.24 -2.99
C PHE A 509 10.46 -33.05 -3.55
N PHE A 510 9.68 -32.40 -2.69
CA PHE A 510 8.91 -31.19 -3.00
C PHE A 510 9.03 -30.21 -1.83
N MET A 511 9.36 -28.94 -2.10
CA MET A 511 9.61 -27.95 -1.05
C MET A 511 8.29 -27.40 -0.51
N THR A 512 8.09 -27.53 0.79
CA THR A 512 7.04 -26.86 1.55
C THR A 512 7.65 -26.36 2.85
N GLY A 513 7.35 -25.11 3.21
CA GLY A 513 8.02 -24.46 4.33
C GLY A 513 7.58 -23.01 4.50
N LEU A 514 8.16 -22.39 5.52
CA LEU A 514 7.91 -21.00 5.90
C LEU A 514 9.19 -20.19 5.77
N ASP A 515 9.07 -19.01 5.18
CA ASP A 515 10.14 -18.02 5.11
C ASP A 515 10.23 -17.21 6.42
N ASN A 516 11.35 -16.49 6.56
CA ASN A 516 11.61 -15.52 7.63
C ASN A 516 11.45 -16.07 9.06
N VAL A 517 11.94 -17.28 9.29
CA VAL A 517 12.05 -17.87 10.62
C VAL A 517 13.31 -17.30 11.31
N ARG A 518 13.23 -16.04 11.73
CA ARG A 518 14.30 -15.29 12.40
C ARG A 518 13.72 -14.13 13.22
N MET A 519 14.58 -13.45 13.98
CA MET A 519 14.18 -12.34 14.85
C MET A 519 14.25 -10.95 14.20
N ALA A 520 14.91 -10.83 13.04
CA ALA A 520 15.25 -9.54 12.43
C ALA A 520 14.04 -8.64 12.15
N ASP A 521 12.92 -9.23 11.73
CA ASP A 521 11.70 -8.49 11.34
C ASP A 521 10.61 -8.49 12.42
N THR A 522 10.94 -8.96 13.63
CA THR A 522 10.01 -8.98 14.79
C THR A 522 9.94 -7.66 15.53
N VAL A 523 10.75 -6.68 15.13
CA VAL A 523 10.98 -5.42 15.84
C VAL A 523 10.17 -4.28 15.24
N THR A 524 9.65 -3.39 16.09
CA THR A 524 8.91 -2.17 15.71
C THR A 524 9.57 -0.91 16.29
N ILE A 525 9.51 0.21 15.57
CA ILE A 525 10.08 1.50 16.00
C ILE A 525 9.32 2.06 17.21
N THR A 526 10.06 2.41 18.27
CA THR A 526 9.49 2.92 19.54
C THR A 526 9.28 4.43 19.55
N GLY A 527 9.83 5.17 18.58
CA GLY A 527 9.82 6.64 18.55
C GLY A 527 10.94 7.30 19.34
N VAL A 528 11.85 6.51 19.93
CA VAL A 528 13.02 6.97 20.67
C VAL A 528 14.28 6.84 19.81
N ASP A 529 15.21 7.79 19.92
CA ASP A 529 16.57 7.68 19.40
C ASP A 529 17.61 7.97 20.50
N PHE A 530 18.86 7.67 20.22
CA PHE A 530 19.99 7.91 21.11
C PHE A 530 21.12 8.61 20.37
N THR A 531 21.77 9.57 21.03
CA THR A 531 23.03 10.13 20.52
C THR A 531 24.14 9.08 20.44
N ASP A 532 24.20 8.15 21.39
CA ASP A 532 25.02 6.94 21.32
C ASP A 532 24.13 5.70 21.51
N PRO A 533 23.70 5.05 20.41
CA PRO A 533 22.86 3.86 20.47
C PRO A 533 23.52 2.65 21.14
N LYS A 534 24.86 2.53 21.07
CA LYS A 534 25.57 1.39 21.66
C LYS A 534 25.61 1.50 23.18
N ALA A 535 25.83 2.70 23.68
CA ALA A 535 25.79 2.97 25.12
C ALA A 535 24.38 3.25 25.65
N ARG A 536 23.38 3.40 24.76
CA ARG A 536 22.01 3.85 25.07
C ARG A 536 21.99 5.15 25.86
N THR A 537 22.83 6.13 25.46
CA THR A 537 22.92 7.45 26.14
C THR A 537 22.47 8.60 25.25
N GLY A 538 22.01 9.68 25.90
CA GLY A 538 21.38 10.82 25.22
C GLY A 538 20.07 10.42 24.55
N ARG A 539 19.18 9.79 25.32
CA ARG A 539 17.84 9.37 24.90
C ARG A 539 17.00 10.60 24.51
N GLU A 540 16.36 10.54 23.36
CA GLU A 540 15.47 11.57 22.83
C GLU A 540 14.22 10.93 22.22
N VAL A 541 13.04 11.53 22.43
CA VAL A 541 11.84 11.12 21.70
C VAL A 541 11.84 11.88 20.37
N THR A 542 12.08 11.16 19.27
CA THR A 542 12.18 11.72 17.92
C THR A 542 10.87 11.61 17.13
N SER A 543 9.94 10.78 17.62
CA SER A 543 8.57 10.70 17.09
C SER A 543 7.57 10.47 18.22
N ASP A 544 6.90 11.55 18.64
CA ASP A 544 5.87 11.51 19.70
C ASP A 544 4.74 10.53 19.35
N LEU A 545 4.31 10.51 18.08
CA LEU A 545 3.28 9.60 17.60
C LEU A 545 3.67 8.14 17.76
N ARG A 546 4.89 7.76 17.34
CA ARG A 546 5.37 6.38 17.52
C ARG A 546 5.46 6.03 18.99
N HIS A 547 5.98 6.95 19.80
CA HIS A 547 6.15 6.72 21.22
C HIS A 547 4.80 6.57 21.94
N SER A 548 3.78 7.31 21.52
CA SER A 548 2.46 7.22 22.12
C SER A 548 1.70 5.93 21.79
N MET A 549 2.12 5.14 20.79
CA MET A 549 1.42 3.91 20.39
C MET A 549 1.42 2.80 21.44
N PHE A 550 2.39 2.82 22.34
CA PHE A 550 2.65 1.72 23.26
C PHE A 550 2.10 2.05 24.65
N GLU A 551 1.15 1.25 25.14
CA GLU A 551 0.73 1.34 26.56
C GLU A 551 1.87 0.95 27.50
N TRP A 552 2.77 0.09 27.02
CA TRP A 552 3.87 -0.44 27.79
C TRP A 552 5.11 -0.64 26.93
N LEU A 553 6.24 -0.23 27.48
CA LEU A 553 7.59 -0.56 27.06
C LEU A 553 8.42 -0.78 28.33
N PRO A 554 9.36 -1.75 28.37
CA PRO A 554 10.09 -2.06 29.59
C PRO A 554 11.06 -0.93 29.97
N GLU A 555 11.16 -0.68 31.27
CA GLU A 555 12.25 0.12 31.86
C GLU A 555 13.59 -0.61 31.72
N GLU A 556 14.71 0.12 31.70
CA GLU A 556 16.06 -0.47 31.52
C GLU A 556 16.43 -1.54 32.57
N SER A 557 15.83 -1.48 33.76
CA SER A 557 16.04 -2.48 34.83
C SER A 557 15.19 -3.74 34.70
N ASP A 558 14.20 -3.75 33.80
CA ASP A 558 13.35 -4.92 33.55
C ASP A 558 14.13 -5.95 32.72
N ARG A 559 13.98 -7.24 33.03
CA ARG A 559 14.59 -8.33 32.24
C ARG A 559 14.18 -8.28 30.77
N LEU A 560 12.97 -7.80 30.47
CA LEU A 560 12.45 -7.72 29.11
C LEU A 560 13.11 -6.60 28.29
N ALA A 561 13.88 -5.70 28.91
CA ALA A 561 14.68 -4.70 28.19
C ALA A 561 15.73 -5.34 27.27
N GLU A 562 16.09 -6.61 27.47
CA GLU A 562 16.94 -7.37 26.54
C GLU A 562 16.32 -7.53 25.12
N ALA A 563 15.01 -7.28 24.97
CA ALA A 563 14.32 -7.31 23.68
C ALA A 563 14.36 -5.97 22.92
N TYR A 564 15.00 -4.92 23.47
CA TYR A 564 15.36 -3.73 22.68
C TYR A 564 16.48 -4.03 21.69
N SER A 565 16.47 -3.28 20.59
CA SER A 565 17.55 -3.20 19.62
C SER A 565 17.58 -1.81 18.98
N TYR A 566 18.34 -1.65 17.90
CA TYR A 566 18.46 -0.38 17.20
C TYR A 566 18.46 -0.60 15.69
N ALA A 567 17.57 0.12 14.98
CA ALA A 567 17.57 0.18 13.54
C ALA A 567 18.42 1.38 13.08
N GLY A 568 19.60 1.10 12.53
CA GLY A 568 20.47 2.14 11.95
C GLY A 568 19.95 2.73 10.64
N TYR A 569 18.97 2.07 10.02
CA TYR A 569 18.33 2.48 8.78
C TYR A 569 16.90 1.94 8.74
N VAL A 570 15.97 2.77 8.26
CA VAL A 570 14.56 2.45 7.98
C VAL A 570 14.30 2.86 6.53
N HIS A 571 13.86 1.91 5.70
CA HIS A 571 13.57 2.13 4.28
C HIS A 571 12.42 3.12 4.12
N SER A 572 11.28 2.84 4.76
CA SER A 572 10.09 3.69 4.80
C SER A 572 9.46 3.69 6.19
N GLY A 573 9.04 4.85 6.69
CA GLY A 573 8.44 4.95 8.02
C GLY A 573 8.44 6.37 8.58
N ALA A 574 7.96 6.51 9.81
CA ALA A 574 7.87 7.78 10.55
C ALA A 574 9.24 8.40 10.86
N VAL A 575 10.29 7.59 10.93
CA VAL A 575 11.68 7.97 11.21
C VAL A 575 12.62 7.24 10.24
N LYS A 576 13.87 7.71 10.13
CA LYS A 576 14.91 7.09 9.29
C LYS A 576 15.83 6.11 10.01
N LYS A 577 15.77 6.11 11.34
CA LYS A 577 16.52 5.25 12.27
C LYS A 577 15.92 5.42 13.67
N GLY A 578 16.27 4.53 14.60
CA GLY A 578 15.87 4.68 15.99
C GLY A 578 15.87 3.38 16.77
N GLU A 579 15.50 3.48 18.04
CA GLU A 579 15.24 2.34 18.90
C GLU A 579 14.08 1.50 18.36
N VAL A 580 14.24 0.19 18.45
CA VAL A 580 13.21 -0.78 18.12
C VAL A 580 13.03 -1.78 19.26
N PHE A 581 11.84 -2.35 19.37
CA PHE A 581 11.51 -3.35 20.39
C PHE A 581 10.85 -4.59 19.77
N SER A 582 11.25 -5.79 20.20
CA SER A 582 10.61 -7.05 19.81
C SER A 582 9.66 -7.55 20.90
N PHE A 583 8.36 -7.31 20.71
CA PHE A 583 7.33 -7.90 21.57
C PHE A 583 7.34 -9.44 21.49
N TYR A 584 7.65 -10.00 20.32
CA TYR A 584 7.77 -11.45 20.15
C TYR A 584 8.86 -12.05 21.04
N GLN A 585 10.07 -11.47 21.04
CA GLN A 585 11.16 -11.94 21.92
C GLN A 585 10.78 -11.80 23.39
N ALA A 586 10.18 -10.67 23.78
CA ALA A 586 9.69 -10.49 25.15
C ALA A 586 8.62 -11.54 25.52
N ASN A 587 7.74 -11.90 24.59
CA ASN A 587 6.73 -12.93 24.80
C ASN A 587 7.33 -14.33 24.93
N LEU A 588 8.38 -14.68 24.19
CA LEU A 588 9.12 -15.94 24.40
C LEU A 588 9.73 -15.99 25.81
N MET A 589 10.33 -14.89 26.26
CA MET A 589 10.89 -14.77 27.62
C MET A 589 9.81 -14.87 28.71
N ARG A 590 8.58 -14.41 28.45
CA ARG A 590 7.42 -14.60 29.33
C ARG A 590 6.94 -16.06 29.30
N LYS A 591 6.69 -16.60 28.11
CA LYS A 591 6.15 -17.94 27.84
C LYS A 591 6.96 -19.05 28.47
N TYR A 592 8.28 -18.99 28.37
CA TYR A 592 9.16 -20.00 28.97
C TYR A 592 9.69 -19.61 30.35
N ASN A 593 9.41 -18.39 30.82
CA ASN A 593 9.88 -17.85 32.09
C ASN A 593 11.41 -17.99 32.29
N VAL A 594 12.17 -17.63 31.25
CA VAL A 594 13.64 -17.67 31.21
C VAL A 594 14.19 -16.37 30.62
N ASP A 595 15.52 -16.22 30.64
CA ASP A 595 16.21 -15.13 29.95
C ASP A 595 16.12 -15.26 28.42
N LYS A 596 16.57 -14.23 27.70
CA LYS A 596 16.51 -14.18 26.24
C LYS A 596 17.31 -15.31 25.60
N GLN A 597 18.51 -15.61 26.11
CA GLN A 597 19.39 -16.60 25.51
C GLN A 597 18.77 -17.99 25.56
N GLU A 598 18.21 -18.37 26.70
CA GLU A 598 17.54 -19.66 26.86
C GLU A 598 16.21 -19.72 26.11
N ALA A 599 15.43 -18.63 26.10
CA ALA A 599 14.21 -18.53 25.30
C ALA A 599 14.48 -18.79 23.81
N MET A 600 15.58 -18.29 23.27
CA MET A 600 15.98 -18.52 21.88
C MET A 600 16.36 -19.98 21.59
N LYS A 601 16.98 -20.70 22.54
CA LYS A 601 17.28 -22.13 22.38
C LYS A 601 15.99 -22.95 22.36
N ILE A 602 15.10 -22.69 23.32
CA ILE A 602 13.80 -23.36 23.39
C ILE A 602 13.00 -23.08 22.11
N TRP A 603 12.97 -21.82 21.67
CA TRP A 603 12.29 -21.41 20.43
C TRP A 603 12.82 -22.16 19.20
N LYS A 604 14.15 -22.35 19.08
CA LYS A 604 14.74 -23.14 18.00
C LYS A 604 14.18 -24.57 17.99
N ASP A 605 14.21 -25.24 19.14
CA ASP A 605 13.78 -26.64 19.23
C ASP A 605 12.26 -26.80 19.04
N VAL A 606 11.46 -25.90 19.61
CA VAL A 606 10.00 -25.84 19.40
C VAL A 606 9.67 -25.56 17.94
N THR A 607 10.39 -24.65 17.29
CA THR A 607 10.18 -24.35 15.87
C THR A 607 10.52 -25.56 15.01
N LEU A 608 11.63 -26.26 15.26
CA LEU A 608 11.95 -27.51 14.55
C LEU A 608 10.87 -28.57 14.75
N ASP A 609 10.34 -28.72 15.97
CA ASP A 609 9.22 -29.62 16.23
C ASP A 609 7.96 -29.23 15.47
N ARG A 610 7.59 -27.95 15.46
CA ARG A 610 6.45 -27.42 14.71
C ARG A 610 6.58 -27.75 13.23
N MET A 611 7.74 -27.46 12.61
CA MET A 611 7.92 -27.72 11.18
C MET A 611 7.77 -29.21 10.83
N VAL A 612 8.34 -30.09 11.66
CA VAL A 612 8.20 -31.55 11.52
C VAL A 612 6.75 -32.01 11.72
N ASP A 613 6.09 -31.58 12.78
CA ASP A 613 4.70 -31.93 13.11
C ASP A 613 3.70 -31.38 12.08
N TRP A 614 3.98 -30.21 11.51
CA TRP A 614 3.17 -29.58 10.46
C TRP A 614 3.41 -30.21 9.09
N GLY A 615 4.41 -31.08 8.97
CA GLY A 615 4.72 -31.84 7.76
C GLY A 615 5.50 -31.07 6.69
N PHE A 616 6.08 -29.93 7.06
CA PHE A 616 6.93 -29.16 6.17
C PHE A 616 8.21 -29.95 5.85
N THR A 617 8.68 -29.83 4.61
CA THR A 617 9.87 -30.54 4.13
C THR A 617 11.13 -29.68 4.21
N THR A 618 10.96 -28.36 4.28
CA THR A 618 12.05 -27.37 4.28
C THR A 618 11.81 -26.25 5.28
N LEU A 619 12.88 -25.73 5.87
CA LEU A 619 12.93 -24.36 6.39
C LEU A 619 13.17 -23.43 5.19
N GLY A 620 12.25 -22.50 4.98
CA GLY A 620 12.26 -21.61 3.82
C GLY A 620 13.40 -20.58 3.86
N ASN A 621 13.29 -19.59 2.98
CA ASN A 621 14.27 -18.53 2.85
C ASN A 621 14.35 -17.66 4.11
N TRP A 622 15.48 -16.98 4.32
CA TRP A 622 15.72 -16.12 5.48
C TRP A 622 15.57 -16.80 6.85
N ILE A 623 15.78 -18.12 6.91
CA ILE A 623 15.98 -18.85 8.16
C ILE A 623 17.23 -18.35 8.91
N ASP A 624 17.13 -18.25 10.24
CA ASP A 624 18.27 -17.88 11.08
C ASP A 624 19.37 -18.96 11.01
N PRO A 625 20.67 -18.60 10.89
CA PRO A 625 21.77 -19.57 10.87
C PRO A 625 21.81 -20.51 12.07
N MET A 626 21.15 -20.20 13.19
CA MET A 626 21.04 -21.12 14.32
C MET A 626 20.38 -22.46 13.95
N PHE A 627 19.59 -22.53 12.87
CA PHE A 627 18.94 -23.75 12.40
C PHE A 627 19.81 -24.60 11.47
N PHE A 628 20.91 -24.04 10.94
CA PHE A 628 21.79 -24.77 10.03
C PHE A 628 22.44 -25.95 10.74
N GLY A 629 22.46 -27.11 10.07
CA GLY A 629 22.94 -28.36 10.65
C GLY A 629 22.04 -28.96 11.73
N SER A 630 20.75 -28.62 11.79
CA SER A 630 19.82 -29.22 12.77
C SER A 630 19.60 -30.73 12.57
N GLU A 631 19.89 -31.25 11.37
CA GLU A 631 19.66 -32.64 10.96
C GLU A 631 18.23 -33.16 11.17
N ARG A 632 17.25 -32.26 11.14
CA ARG A 632 15.83 -32.60 11.35
C ARG A 632 14.95 -32.27 10.16
N ILE A 633 15.27 -31.18 9.46
CA ILE A 633 14.54 -30.66 8.31
C ILE A 633 15.55 -30.02 7.36
N ALA A 634 15.32 -30.17 6.05
CA ALA A 634 16.18 -29.52 5.05
C ALA A 634 16.04 -28.00 5.15
N TYR A 635 17.06 -27.26 4.70
CA TYR A 635 17.04 -25.79 4.78
C TYR A 635 17.66 -25.16 3.53
N GLU A 636 17.27 -23.93 3.24
CA GLU A 636 17.98 -23.07 2.30
C GLU A 636 18.89 -22.08 3.01
N ALA A 637 19.97 -21.70 2.33
CA ALA A 637 20.76 -20.53 2.70
C ALA A 637 20.46 -19.38 1.75
N HIS A 638 20.84 -18.17 2.16
CA HIS A 638 20.67 -16.97 1.34
C HIS A 638 21.86 -16.03 1.44
N GLY A 639 22.08 -15.28 0.37
CA GLY A 639 23.08 -14.23 0.30
C GLY A 639 22.55 -12.99 -0.41
N TRP A 640 23.06 -11.83 -0.01
CA TRP A 640 22.78 -10.54 -0.64
C TRP A 640 24.08 -9.98 -1.18
N ILE A 641 24.10 -9.59 -2.45
CA ILE A 641 25.30 -9.03 -3.05
C ILE A 641 25.40 -7.56 -2.63
N GLN A 642 26.38 -7.26 -1.80
CA GLN A 642 26.65 -5.91 -1.29
C GLN A 642 28.02 -5.42 -1.78
N GLY A 643 28.25 -4.11 -1.74
CA GLY A 643 29.52 -3.49 -2.12
C GLY A 643 29.37 -2.37 -3.15
N ASP A 644 30.51 -1.73 -3.43
CA ASP A 644 30.62 -0.46 -4.14
C ASP A 644 30.68 -0.58 -5.67
N HIS A 645 30.50 -1.79 -6.21
CA HIS A 645 30.37 -1.98 -7.65
C HIS A 645 29.25 -1.11 -8.23
N LYS A 646 29.34 -0.77 -9.51
CA LYS A 646 28.38 0.12 -10.16
C LYS A 646 26.98 -0.50 -10.21
N ARG A 647 26.00 0.38 -10.35
CA ARG A 647 24.57 0.03 -10.41
C ARG A 647 23.92 0.58 -11.68
N ILE A 648 22.85 -0.06 -12.13
CA ILE A 648 22.00 0.36 -13.23
C ILE A 648 20.61 0.61 -12.64
N SER A 649 19.99 1.74 -12.99
CA SER A 649 18.61 2.01 -12.58
C SER A 649 17.65 1.58 -13.67
N THR A 650 16.49 1.05 -13.29
CA THR A 650 15.35 0.90 -14.20
C THR A 650 14.60 2.22 -14.42
N GLY A 651 14.82 3.23 -13.56
CA GLY A 651 13.96 4.40 -13.42
C GLY A 651 12.73 4.16 -12.52
N ASN A 652 12.51 2.94 -12.04
CA ASN A 652 11.43 2.54 -11.15
C ASN A 652 11.90 1.48 -10.13
N ASP A 653 13.03 1.75 -9.48
CA ASP A 653 13.68 0.81 -8.58
C ASP A 653 12.97 0.77 -7.23
N TYR A 654 12.35 -0.37 -6.89
CA TYR A 654 11.59 -0.51 -5.63
C TYR A 654 12.53 -0.60 -4.42
N TRP A 655 13.35 -1.65 -4.36
CA TRP A 655 14.33 -1.85 -3.28
C TRP A 655 15.63 -1.07 -3.50
N GLY A 656 15.96 -0.75 -4.76
CA GLY A 656 17.17 -0.05 -5.15
C GLY A 656 17.65 -0.45 -6.54
N PRO A 657 18.62 0.29 -7.11
CA PRO A 657 19.13 0.02 -8.44
C PRO A 657 19.89 -1.31 -8.50
N ILE A 658 19.79 -2.02 -9.63
CA ILE A 658 20.40 -3.33 -9.82
C ILE A 658 21.92 -3.24 -9.98
N HIS A 659 22.62 -4.30 -9.60
CA HIS A 659 24.03 -4.54 -9.90
C HIS A 659 24.35 -4.34 -11.40
N ASP A 660 25.44 -3.63 -11.73
CA ASP A 660 26.04 -3.65 -13.06
C ASP A 660 26.96 -4.89 -13.15
N PRO A 661 26.54 -5.98 -13.82
CA PRO A 661 27.30 -7.23 -13.79
C PRO A 661 28.53 -7.19 -14.70
N PHE A 662 28.72 -6.11 -15.48
CA PHE A 662 29.89 -5.89 -16.31
C PHE A 662 31.00 -5.14 -15.57
N ASP A 663 30.71 -4.59 -14.39
CA ASP A 663 31.74 -4.06 -13.50
C ASP A 663 32.60 -5.21 -12.95
N PRO A 664 33.93 -5.20 -13.12
CA PRO A 664 34.81 -6.19 -12.49
C PRO A 664 34.63 -6.29 -10.97
N GLU A 665 34.26 -5.19 -10.30
CA GLU A 665 34.01 -5.17 -8.86
C GLU A 665 32.77 -5.99 -8.46
N PHE A 666 31.79 -6.13 -9.35
CA PHE A 666 30.61 -6.99 -9.08
C PHE A 666 31.02 -8.44 -8.80
N LYS A 667 32.05 -8.94 -9.48
CA LYS A 667 32.57 -10.29 -9.21
C LYS A 667 33.19 -10.40 -7.81
N VAL A 668 33.83 -9.34 -7.32
CA VAL A 668 34.39 -9.29 -5.96
C VAL A 668 33.26 -9.30 -4.94
N SER A 669 32.25 -8.46 -5.13
CA SER A 669 31.04 -8.44 -4.28
C SER A 669 30.30 -9.79 -4.28
N ALA A 670 30.15 -10.43 -5.43
CA ALA A 670 29.53 -11.76 -5.53
C ALA A 670 30.37 -12.84 -4.83
N ARG A 671 31.70 -12.72 -4.87
CA ARG A 671 32.62 -13.60 -4.14
C ARG A 671 32.47 -13.45 -2.64
N GLU A 672 32.47 -12.22 -2.13
CA GLU A 672 32.33 -11.93 -0.71
C GLU A 672 30.98 -12.43 -0.18
N MET A 673 29.90 -12.23 -0.96
CA MET A 673 28.60 -12.81 -0.66
C MET A 673 28.68 -14.33 -0.56
N ALA A 674 29.26 -15.01 -1.56
CA ALA A 674 29.36 -16.47 -1.57
C ALA A 674 30.19 -17.00 -0.38
N GLU A 675 31.32 -16.37 -0.06
CA GLU A 675 32.15 -16.71 1.10
C GLU A 675 31.41 -16.47 2.42
N GLY A 676 30.63 -15.40 2.51
CA GLY A 676 29.77 -15.11 3.66
C GLY A 676 28.69 -16.17 3.85
N VAL A 677 28.07 -16.67 2.77
CA VAL A 677 27.12 -17.79 2.83
C VAL A 677 27.83 -19.06 3.30
N ALA A 678 28.96 -19.43 2.68
CA ALA A 678 29.72 -20.62 3.02
C ALA A 678 30.24 -20.62 4.46
N GLY A 679 30.57 -19.44 5.01
CA GLY A 679 31.01 -19.27 6.40
C GLY A 679 29.89 -19.39 7.44
N ARG A 680 28.62 -19.29 7.05
CA ARG A 680 27.46 -19.43 7.95
C ARG A 680 26.89 -20.85 7.97
N VAL A 681 26.90 -21.55 6.84
CA VAL A 681 26.38 -22.93 6.77
C VAL A 681 27.25 -23.90 7.57
N ASN A 682 26.70 -25.03 8.00
CA ASN A 682 27.39 -25.99 8.88
C ASN A 682 28.74 -26.46 8.30
N ASN A 683 28.73 -26.90 7.03
CA ASN A 683 29.93 -27.13 6.24
C ASN A 683 29.59 -27.22 4.73
N GLN A 684 30.60 -27.17 3.86
CA GLN A 684 30.45 -27.19 2.40
C GLN A 684 29.82 -28.46 1.81
N ASN A 685 29.71 -29.53 2.60
CA ASN A 685 29.15 -30.83 2.22
C ASN A 685 27.92 -31.19 3.07
N ASP A 686 27.27 -30.20 3.70
CA ASP A 686 26.06 -30.46 4.49
C ASP A 686 24.95 -31.02 3.60
N PRO A 687 24.50 -32.28 3.80
CA PRO A 687 23.46 -32.89 2.97
C PRO A 687 22.07 -32.30 3.27
N TRP A 688 21.89 -31.57 4.37
CA TRP A 688 20.62 -30.92 4.72
C TRP A 688 20.46 -29.54 4.10
N LEU A 689 21.56 -28.92 3.64
CA LEU A 689 21.49 -27.73 2.82
C LEU A 689 20.94 -28.12 1.45
N LEU A 690 19.78 -27.58 1.07
CA LEU A 690 19.16 -27.82 -0.22
C LEU A 690 19.83 -26.97 -1.31
N GLY A 691 19.99 -25.69 -1.03
CA GLY A 691 20.54 -24.74 -1.98
C GLY A 691 20.63 -23.32 -1.45
N VAL A 692 21.02 -22.41 -2.34
CA VAL A 692 21.26 -21.00 -2.01
C VAL A 692 20.41 -20.10 -2.91
N PHE A 693 19.57 -19.26 -2.30
CA PHE A 693 18.99 -18.08 -2.96
C PHE A 693 19.99 -16.92 -2.93
N VAL A 694 20.08 -16.15 -4.01
CA VAL A 694 20.94 -14.96 -4.06
C VAL A 694 20.11 -13.77 -4.50
N ASP A 695 20.13 -12.73 -3.67
CA ASP A 695 19.25 -11.57 -3.77
C ASP A 695 17.75 -11.94 -3.73
N ASN A 696 16.88 -10.94 -3.89
CA ASN A 696 15.43 -11.08 -3.86
C ASN A 696 14.77 -9.91 -4.59
N GLU A 697 13.80 -10.18 -5.45
CA GLU A 697 12.93 -9.15 -6.06
C GLU A 697 13.67 -7.93 -6.61
N ILE A 698 14.81 -8.16 -7.24
CA ILE A 698 15.52 -7.09 -7.94
C ILE A 698 14.59 -6.51 -9.03
N SER A 699 14.61 -5.19 -9.20
CA SER A 699 13.84 -4.51 -10.24
C SER A 699 14.44 -4.80 -11.62
N TRP A 700 14.09 -5.96 -12.20
CA TRP A 700 14.57 -6.38 -13.53
C TRP A 700 13.83 -5.72 -14.71
N GLY A 701 12.68 -5.10 -14.43
CA GLY A 701 11.69 -4.64 -15.42
C GLY A 701 10.46 -5.54 -15.49
N ASN A 702 9.41 -5.09 -16.17
CA ASN A 702 8.18 -5.87 -16.41
C ASN A 702 7.62 -5.63 -17.82
N PRO A 703 6.82 -6.57 -18.37
CA PRO A 703 6.33 -6.49 -19.74
C PRO A 703 5.10 -5.57 -19.91
N LEU A 704 4.70 -4.79 -18.90
CA LEU A 704 3.47 -3.99 -18.96
C LEU A 704 3.57 -2.83 -19.97
N ASN A 705 4.74 -2.21 -20.08
CA ASN A 705 5.03 -1.17 -21.08
C ASN A 705 6.52 -1.16 -21.44
N GLU A 706 6.87 -0.57 -22.58
CA GLU A 706 8.23 -0.57 -23.12
C GLU A 706 9.25 0.14 -22.21
N ALA A 707 8.84 1.21 -21.53
CA ALA A 707 9.71 1.96 -20.63
C ALA A 707 10.11 1.12 -19.41
N ASN A 708 9.19 0.34 -18.87
CA ASN A 708 9.46 -0.60 -17.78
C ASN A 708 10.18 -1.86 -18.26
N HIS A 709 9.80 -2.42 -19.42
CA HIS A 709 10.39 -3.65 -19.97
C HIS A 709 11.87 -3.44 -20.26
N TYR A 710 12.20 -2.34 -20.97
CA TYR A 710 13.55 -2.05 -21.42
C TYR A 710 14.28 -1.02 -20.55
N GLY A 711 13.75 -0.68 -19.37
CA GLY A 711 14.26 0.40 -18.51
C GLY A 711 15.74 0.30 -18.19
N LEU A 712 16.26 -0.90 -17.93
CA LEU A 712 17.70 -1.12 -17.68
C LEU A 712 18.57 -0.72 -18.87
N ILE A 713 18.15 -1.05 -20.09
CA ILE A 713 18.90 -0.76 -21.31
C ILE A 713 18.78 0.71 -21.66
N ILE A 714 17.56 1.28 -21.58
CA ILE A 714 17.31 2.71 -21.83
C ILE A 714 18.21 3.56 -20.93
N ASN A 715 18.21 3.30 -19.62
CA ASN A 715 18.99 4.07 -18.67
C ASN A 715 20.50 3.83 -18.81
N ALA A 716 20.94 2.59 -19.00
CA ALA A 716 22.35 2.31 -19.23
C ALA A 716 22.89 3.00 -20.49
N LEU A 717 22.11 3.03 -21.58
CA LEU A 717 22.51 3.69 -22.82
C LEU A 717 22.57 5.23 -22.69
N ALA A 718 21.83 5.84 -21.77
CA ALA A 718 21.88 7.28 -21.53
C ALA A 718 23.19 7.72 -20.86
N TYR A 719 23.89 6.83 -20.15
CA TYR A 719 25.16 7.13 -19.48
C TYR A 719 26.36 7.24 -20.43
N ASP A 720 27.39 7.94 -19.96
CA ASP A 720 28.72 7.96 -20.59
C ASP A 720 29.43 6.62 -20.36
N VAL A 721 30.00 6.05 -21.43
CA VAL A 721 30.75 4.79 -21.42
C VAL A 721 31.90 4.77 -20.40
N LYS A 722 32.47 5.93 -20.05
CA LYS A 722 33.51 6.07 -19.03
C LYS A 722 32.98 5.82 -17.61
N GLY A 723 31.70 6.11 -17.39
CA GLY A 723 31.03 5.99 -16.09
C GLY A 723 30.29 4.67 -15.88
N SER A 724 29.91 3.97 -16.96
CA SER A 724 29.07 2.77 -16.93
C SER A 724 29.69 1.57 -17.69
N PRO A 725 30.11 0.51 -16.99
CA PRO A 725 30.51 -0.77 -17.58
C PRO A 725 29.41 -1.40 -18.45
N ALA A 726 28.15 -1.34 -18.03
CA ALA A 726 27.02 -1.80 -18.84
C ALA A 726 26.92 -1.03 -20.17
N LYS A 727 26.99 0.31 -20.15
CA LYS A 727 27.03 1.12 -21.37
C LYS A 727 28.14 0.66 -22.32
N ARG A 728 29.33 0.36 -21.78
CA ARG A 728 30.47 -0.13 -22.56
C ARG A 728 30.17 -1.48 -23.20
N ALA A 729 29.71 -2.44 -22.42
CA ALA A 729 29.38 -3.77 -22.91
C ALA A 729 28.31 -3.73 -24.01
N PHE A 730 27.26 -2.92 -23.83
CA PHE A 730 26.21 -2.70 -24.81
C PHE A 730 26.70 -2.00 -26.07
N THR A 731 27.53 -0.98 -25.93
CA THR A 731 28.12 -0.29 -27.09
C THR A 731 29.04 -1.22 -27.88
N ASP A 732 29.83 -2.05 -27.21
CA ASP A 732 30.72 -3.03 -27.85
C ASP A 732 29.91 -4.12 -28.58
N HIS A 733 28.81 -4.59 -27.97
CA HIS A 733 27.87 -5.50 -28.62
C HIS A 733 27.28 -4.90 -29.91
N LEU A 734 26.79 -3.66 -29.85
CA LEU A 734 26.21 -2.96 -31.01
C LEU A 734 27.25 -2.68 -32.09
N LYS A 735 28.48 -2.32 -31.72
CA LYS A 735 29.59 -2.17 -32.68
C LYS A 735 29.93 -3.49 -33.36
N GLY A 736 29.92 -4.61 -32.63
CA GLY A 736 30.10 -5.94 -33.20
C GLY A 736 29.00 -6.28 -34.21
N LYS A 737 27.74 -5.95 -33.91
CA LYS A 737 26.58 -6.23 -34.76
C LYS A 737 26.52 -5.36 -36.01
N TYR A 738 26.73 -4.05 -35.88
CA TYR A 738 26.51 -3.08 -36.98
C TYR A 738 27.78 -2.59 -37.66
N THR A 739 28.95 -2.70 -37.01
CA THR A 739 30.24 -2.17 -37.44
C THR A 739 30.31 -0.63 -37.56
N THR A 740 29.35 0.00 -38.27
CA THR A 740 29.29 1.44 -38.52
C THR A 740 28.07 2.09 -37.86
N ILE A 741 28.21 3.36 -37.45
CA ILE A 741 27.07 4.12 -36.86
C ILE A 741 25.94 4.31 -37.87
N ALA A 742 26.25 4.36 -39.17
CA ALA A 742 25.25 4.48 -40.24
C ALA A 742 24.33 3.25 -40.32
N ALA A 743 24.89 2.05 -40.13
CA ALA A 743 24.11 0.82 -40.10
C ALA A 743 23.19 0.77 -38.86
N LEU A 744 23.68 1.22 -37.68
CA LEU A 744 22.83 1.35 -36.49
C LEU A 744 21.72 2.39 -36.70
N ASN A 745 22.06 3.56 -37.22
CA ASN A 745 21.10 4.63 -37.55
C ASN A 745 19.99 4.11 -38.48
N GLN A 746 20.35 3.33 -39.50
CA GLN A 746 19.38 2.70 -40.40
C GLN A 746 18.48 1.69 -39.68
N ALA A 747 19.05 0.81 -38.85
CA ALA A 747 18.30 -0.21 -38.12
C ALA A 747 17.34 0.40 -37.09
N TRP A 748 17.77 1.47 -36.42
CA TRP A 748 17.03 2.11 -35.34
C TRP A 748 16.13 3.26 -35.81
N GLY A 749 16.33 3.76 -37.03
CA GLY A 749 15.62 4.94 -37.53
C GLY A 749 16.00 6.22 -36.77
N VAL A 750 17.27 6.34 -36.38
CA VAL A 750 17.82 7.49 -35.64
C VAL A 750 18.95 8.14 -36.43
N ASN A 751 19.44 9.29 -35.95
CA ASN A 751 20.54 10.02 -36.58
C ASN A 751 21.60 10.40 -35.55
N VAL A 752 22.38 9.42 -35.10
CA VAL A 752 23.54 9.64 -34.23
C VAL A 752 24.76 9.93 -35.10
N ALA A 753 25.47 11.03 -34.83
CA ALA A 753 26.52 11.52 -35.71
C ALA A 753 27.76 10.61 -35.75
N SER A 754 28.12 9.98 -34.63
CA SER A 754 29.27 9.07 -34.55
C SER A 754 29.13 8.07 -33.42
N TRP A 755 29.94 7.01 -33.43
CA TRP A 755 30.07 6.12 -32.28
C TRP A 755 30.56 6.86 -31.02
N ALA A 756 31.39 7.89 -31.17
CA ALA A 756 31.87 8.68 -30.03
C ALA A 756 30.72 9.48 -29.37
N ASP A 757 29.77 9.98 -30.17
CA ASP A 757 28.57 10.64 -29.63
C ASP A 757 27.67 9.62 -28.92
N PHE A 758 27.47 8.44 -29.53
CA PHE A 758 26.72 7.34 -28.91
C PHE A 758 27.35 6.89 -27.58
N GLU A 759 28.67 6.76 -27.52
CA GLU A 759 29.44 6.41 -26.32
C GLU A 759 29.28 7.44 -25.20
N LYS A 760 29.17 8.72 -25.55
CA LYS A 760 28.98 9.79 -24.58
C LYS A 760 27.57 9.78 -24.00
N SER A 761 26.54 9.57 -24.83
CA SER A 761 25.17 9.37 -24.39
C SER A 761 24.27 8.95 -25.56
N PHE A 762 23.32 8.06 -25.28
CA PHE A 762 22.14 7.85 -26.12
C PHE A 762 20.89 7.85 -25.22
N ASP A 763 20.35 9.04 -24.99
CA ASP A 763 19.14 9.23 -24.17
C ASP A 763 17.90 9.31 -25.07
N TYR A 764 17.29 8.15 -25.34
CA TYR A 764 16.11 8.01 -26.20
C TYR A 764 14.93 7.52 -25.36
N ARG A 765 14.01 8.42 -25.02
CA ARG A 765 12.84 8.16 -24.16
C ARG A 765 11.49 8.25 -24.88
N THR A 766 11.49 8.08 -26.21
CA THR A 766 10.25 8.04 -27.01
C THR A 766 9.94 6.59 -27.42
N THR A 767 8.82 6.37 -28.12
CA THR A 767 8.41 5.03 -28.60
C THR A 767 9.53 4.32 -29.35
N LEU A 768 9.83 3.09 -28.93
CA LEU A 768 10.94 2.31 -29.49
C LEU A 768 10.60 1.78 -30.87
N LYS A 769 11.56 1.85 -31.80
CA LYS A 769 11.41 1.27 -33.14
C LYS A 769 11.68 -0.24 -33.12
N PRO A 770 11.17 -1.03 -34.08
CA PRO A 770 11.35 -2.49 -34.08
C PRO A 770 12.82 -2.95 -33.98
N GLY A 771 13.75 -2.27 -34.66
CA GLY A 771 15.18 -2.57 -34.55
C GLY A 771 15.78 -2.30 -33.17
N MET A 772 15.31 -1.25 -32.48
CA MET A 772 15.69 -0.98 -31.10
C MET A 772 15.18 -2.07 -30.16
N LYS A 773 13.91 -2.48 -30.29
CA LYS A 773 13.31 -3.51 -29.43
C LYS A 773 14.07 -4.84 -29.52
N ALA A 774 14.43 -5.25 -30.74
CA ALA A 774 15.22 -6.46 -30.96
C ALA A 774 16.60 -6.37 -30.27
N ASP A 775 17.32 -5.26 -30.45
CA ASP A 775 18.63 -5.07 -29.83
C ASP A 775 18.55 -4.90 -28.31
N TYR A 776 17.51 -4.24 -27.80
CA TYR A 776 17.29 -4.07 -26.37
C TYR A 776 16.98 -5.41 -25.72
N SER A 777 16.17 -6.26 -26.37
CA SER A 777 15.95 -7.65 -25.96
C SER A 777 17.28 -8.42 -25.90
N ASP A 778 18.09 -8.38 -26.96
CA ASP A 778 19.41 -9.04 -27.01
C ASP A 778 20.31 -8.59 -25.84
N MET A 779 20.35 -7.28 -25.57
CA MET A 779 21.16 -6.70 -24.50
C MET A 779 20.62 -7.02 -23.09
N LEU A 780 19.29 -7.11 -22.90
CA LEU A 780 18.70 -7.56 -21.63
C LEU A 780 19.07 -9.03 -21.35
N THR A 781 18.98 -9.90 -22.35
CA THR A 781 19.44 -11.30 -22.20
C THR A 781 20.92 -11.34 -21.86
N MET A 782 21.76 -10.56 -22.55
CA MET A 782 23.19 -10.46 -22.26
C MET A 782 23.48 -10.00 -20.82
N LEU A 783 22.74 -9.01 -20.31
CA LEU A 783 22.85 -8.53 -18.92
C LEU A 783 22.47 -9.62 -17.93
N SER A 784 21.33 -10.30 -18.14
CA SER A 784 20.87 -11.40 -17.29
C SER A 784 21.91 -12.53 -17.23
N GLU A 785 22.37 -12.99 -18.39
CA GLU A 785 23.38 -14.04 -18.46
C GLU A 785 24.67 -13.66 -17.73
N LYS A 786 25.11 -12.40 -17.84
CA LYS A 786 26.33 -11.93 -17.17
C LYS A 786 26.18 -11.93 -15.64
N TYR A 787 25.03 -11.50 -15.12
CA TYR A 787 24.73 -11.56 -13.70
C TYR A 787 24.71 -13.01 -13.21
N PHE A 788 23.84 -13.85 -13.77
CA PHE A 788 23.62 -15.21 -13.26
C PHE A 788 24.84 -16.12 -13.47
N SER A 789 25.62 -15.94 -14.54
CA SER A 789 26.87 -16.68 -14.73
C SER A 789 27.92 -16.36 -13.68
N THR A 790 28.05 -15.08 -13.31
CA THR A 790 29.02 -14.62 -12.30
C THR A 790 28.64 -15.14 -10.92
N VAL A 791 27.37 -15.02 -10.54
CA VAL A 791 26.86 -15.52 -9.26
C VAL A 791 27.01 -17.04 -9.17
N ARG A 792 26.59 -17.78 -10.20
CA ARG A 792 26.74 -19.25 -10.25
C ARG A 792 28.20 -19.67 -10.07
N ALA A 793 29.14 -18.98 -10.74
CA ALA A 793 30.55 -19.32 -10.64
C ALA A 793 31.10 -19.16 -9.22
N GLU A 794 30.74 -18.08 -8.52
CA GLU A 794 31.23 -17.84 -7.17
C GLU A 794 30.52 -18.72 -6.12
N ILE A 795 29.23 -19.03 -6.28
CA ILE A 795 28.53 -20.02 -5.43
C ILE A 795 29.14 -21.42 -5.60
N LYS A 796 29.27 -21.92 -6.84
CA LYS A 796 29.82 -23.26 -7.09
C LYS A 796 31.30 -23.39 -6.70
N ARG A 797 32.02 -22.28 -6.54
CA ARG A 797 33.40 -22.27 -6.02
C ARG A 797 33.46 -22.69 -4.55
N VAL A 798 32.48 -22.29 -3.75
CA VAL A 798 32.45 -22.52 -2.29
C VAL A 798 31.47 -23.61 -1.86
N LEU A 799 30.42 -23.86 -2.65
CA LEU A 799 29.37 -24.85 -2.44
C LEU A 799 29.12 -25.63 -3.75
N PRO A 800 30.07 -26.45 -4.22
CA PRO A 800 30.02 -27.08 -5.54
C PRO A 800 28.87 -28.08 -5.71
N ASN A 801 28.40 -28.70 -4.62
CA ASN A 801 27.41 -29.77 -4.63
C ASN A 801 25.97 -29.28 -4.44
N HIS A 802 25.77 -28.01 -4.07
CA HIS A 802 24.48 -27.46 -3.66
C HIS A 802 23.79 -26.71 -4.79
N LEU A 803 22.45 -26.68 -4.78
CA LEU A 803 21.65 -26.03 -5.81
C LEU A 803 21.79 -24.50 -5.76
N TYR A 804 21.94 -23.86 -6.92
CA TYR A 804 21.73 -22.41 -7.05
C TYR A 804 20.26 -22.15 -7.42
N LEU A 805 19.52 -21.52 -6.50
CA LEU A 805 18.07 -21.37 -6.56
C LEU A 805 17.61 -20.06 -7.21
N GLY A 806 18.52 -19.29 -7.81
CA GLY A 806 18.19 -18.04 -8.50
C GLY A 806 17.97 -16.86 -7.56
N ALA A 807 17.15 -15.90 -8.02
CA ALA A 807 17.04 -14.55 -7.45
C ALA A 807 15.60 -14.09 -7.16
N ARG A 808 14.65 -15.04 -7.02
CA ARG A 808 13.27 -14.81 -6.53
C ARG A 808 12.57 -13.66 -7.25
N PHE A 809 12.24 -13.91 -8.51
CA PHE A 809 11.60 -12.94 -9.39
C PHE A 809 10.17 -12.60 -8.94
N SER A 810 9.86 -11.33 -8.68
CA SER A 810 8.48 -10.90 -8.45
C SER A 810 7.68 -10.79 -9.75
N ASP A 811 6.35 -10.73 -9.67
CA ASP A 811 5.47 -10.51 -10.83
C ASP A 811 5.68 -9.14 -11.50
N TRP A 812 6.23 -8.17 -10.79
CA TRP A 812 6.57 -6.85 -11.31
C TRP A 812 8.06 -6.70 -11.69
N GLY A 813 8.87 -7.76 -11.49
CA GLY A 813 10.32 -7.75 -11.63
C GLY A 813 10.85 -8.95 -12.42
N VAL A 814 10.21 -9.28 -13.55
CA VAL A 814 10.72 -10.28 -14.50
C VAL A 814 10.23 -10.01 -15.92
N THR A 815 11.15 -10.11 -16.88
CA THR A 815 10.85 -10.12 -18.31
C THR A 815 11.27 -11.46 -18.91
N GLU A 816 10.84 -11.74 -20.14
CA GLU A 816 11.18 -13.00 -20.80
C GLU A 816 12.68 -13.14 -21.04
N GLU A 817 13.37 -12.04 -21.37
CA GLU A 817 14.80 -11.98 -21.59
C GLU A 817 15.59 -12.27 -20.30
N ILE A 818 15.11 -11.75 -19.18
CA ILE A 818 15.72 -11.98 -17.88
C ILE A 818 15.55 -13.44 -17.47
N ALA A 819 14.34 -14.00 -17.61
CA ALA A 819 14.06 -15.39 -17.31
C ALA A 819 14.88 -16.36 -18.19
N ARG A 820 14.97 -16.09 -19.50
CA ARG A 820 15.79 -16.86 -20.45
C ARG A 820 17.28 -16.82 -20.09
N GLY A 821 17.81 -15.65 -19.72
CA GLY A 821 19.20 -15.52 -19.29
C GLY A 821 19.49 -16.27 -17.98
N ALA A 822 18.57 -16.23 -17.02
CA ALA A 822 18.70 -16.91 -15.73
C ALA A 822 18.68 -18.43 -15.86
N ALA A 823 17.75 -18.97 -16.67
CA ALA A 823 17.53 -20.41 -16.84
C ALA A 823 18.78 -21.18 -17.28
N LYS A 824 19.73 -20.53 -17.94
CA LYS A 824 21.01 -21.13 -18.35
C LYS A 824 21.94 -21.45 -17.19
N TYR A 825 21.78 -20.79 -16.05
CA TYR A 825 22.75 -20.82 -14.95
C TYR A 825 22.18 -21.31 -13.62
N VAL A 826 20.89 -21.08 -13.37
CA VAL A 826 20.25 -21.58 -12.15
C VAL A 826 19.92 -23.07 -12.27
N ASP A 827 20.00 -23.76 -11.15
CA ASP A 827 19.58 -25.16 -11.05
C ASP A 827 18.05 -25.24 -10.91
N VAL A 828 17.44 -24.27 -10.21
CA VAL A 828 15.98 -24.10 -10.02
C VAL A 828 15.62 -22.63 -10.25
N MET A 829 14.59 -22.36 -11.06
CA MET A 829 14.04 -21.00 -11.22
C MET A 829 13.21 -20.62 -9.98
N SER A 830 13.28 -19.38 -9.52
CA SER A 830 12.50 -18.94 -8.35
C SER A 830 11.68 -17.70 -8.65
N TYR A 831 10.43 -17.71 -8.18
CA TYR A 831 9.46 -16.64 -8.40
C TYR A 831 8.71 -16.33 -7.11
N ASN A 832 8.48 -15.07 -6.78
CA ASN A 832 7.54 -14.65 -5.74
C ASN A 832 6.21 -14.34 -6.40
N LEU A 833 5.12 -14.91 -5.89
CA LEU A 833 3.80 -14.81 -6.51
C LEU A 833 2.70 -14.64 -5.45
N TYR A 834 2.38 -13.38 -5.20
CA TYR A 834 1.23 -13.00 -4.36
C TYR A 834 -0.05 -12.92 -5.21
N SER A 835 -0.68 -14.09 -5.39
CA SER A 835 -1.87 -14.33 -6.20
C SER A 835 -2.73 -15.44 -5.56
N ASN A 836 -3.97 -15.62 -6.03
CA ASN A 836 -4.83 -16.71 -5.56
C ASN A 836 -4.31 -18.09 -5.99
N ASP A 837 -3.69 -18.17 -7.17
CA ASP A 837 -3.05 -19.36 -7.72
C ASP A 837 -2.10 -19.03 -8.88
N LEU A 838 -1.53 -20.06 -9.50
CA LEU A 838 -0.64 -19.98 -10.67
C LEU A 838 -1.34 -19.60 -11.98
N ASN A 839 -2.67 -19.60 -12.06
CA ASN A 839 -3.40 -19.31 -13.30
C ASN A 839 -3.71 -17.81 -13.48
N GLY A 840 -3.56 -17.02 -12.42
CA GLY A 840 -3.80 -15.57 -12.44
C GLY A 840 -2.89 -14.77 -13.38
N LYS A 841 -3.33 -13.56 -13.74
CA LYS A 841 -2.59 -12.64 -14.65
C LYS A 841 -1.20 -12.26 -14.12
N LYS A 842 -1.01 -12.20 -12.79
CA LYS A 842 0.29 -11.89 -12.16
C LYS A 842 1.37 -12.94 -12.49
N ALA A 843 0.97 -14.20 -12.66
CA ALA A 843 1.87 -15.28 -13.08
C ALA A 843 2.17 -15.25 -14.60
N HIS A 844 2.30 -14.07 -15.21
CA HIS A 844 2.51 -13.91 -16.65
C HIS A 844 3.75 -14.65 -17.18
N TRP A 845 4.79 -14.83 -16.36
CA TRP A 845 5.99 -15.60 -16.66
C TRP A 845 5.72 -17.12 -16.79
N ARG A 846 4.58 -17.64 -16.31
CA ARG A 846 4.24 -19.07 -16.37
C ARG A 846 4.21 -19.61 -17.80
N LYS A 847 3.91 -18.75 -18.78
CA LYS A 847 3.89 -19.10 -20.21
C LYS A 847 5.27 -19.53 -20.72
N LEU A 848 6.34 -19.13 -20.03
CA LEU A 848 7.71 -19.49 -20.35
C LEU A 848 8.12 -20.84 -19.77
N LEU A 849 7.38 -21.41 -18.80
CA LEU A 849 7.79 -22.66 -18.15
C LEU A 849 8.05 -23.80 -19.14
N PRO A 850 7.20 -24.04 -20.16
CA PRO A 850 7.49 -25.05 -21.18
C PRO A 850 8.67 -24.72 -22.09
N GLU A 851 8.92 -23.44 -22.34
CA GLU A 851 10.06 -22.99 -23.15
C GLU A 851 11.39 -23.18 -22.40
N LEU A 852 11.43 -22.79 -21.12
CA LEU A 852 12.63 -22.86 -20.29
C LEU A 852 12.94 -24.30 -19.86
N ASP A 853 11.92 -25.15 -19.74
CA ASP A 853 11.99 -26.53 -19.24
C ASP A 853 12.89 -26.70 -18.01
N LYS A 854 12.62 -25.89 -16.98
CA LYS A 854 13.37 -25.89 -15.72
C LYS A 854 12.47 -26.16 -14.52
N PRO A 855 12.97 -26.86 -13.49
CA PRO A 855 12.27 -26.93 -12.21
C PRO A 855 12.15 -25.50 -11.65
N SER A 856 10.98 -25.18 -11.11
CA SER A 856 10.64 -23.85 -10.62
C SER A 856 10.05 -23.92 -9.22
N VAL A 857 10.34 -22.93 -8.37
CA VAL A 857 9.82 -22.83 -7.00
C VAL A 857 9.15 -21.48 -6.80
N ILE A 858 8.05 -21.47 -6.05
CA ILE A 858 7.53 -20.21 -5.50
C ILE A 858 8.33 -19.88 -4.23
N GLY A 859 9.06 -18.77 -4.28
CA GLY A 859 9.80 -18.26 -3.13
C GLY A 859 8.89 -17.68 -2.06
N GLU A 860 7.83 -16.96 -2.45
CA GLU A 860 6.91 -16.30 -1.52
C GLU A 860 5.47 -16.33 -2.02
N PHE A 861 4.55 -16.63 -1.12
CA PHE A 861 3.12 -16.35 -1.22
C PHE A 861 2.51 -16.25 0.18
N HIS A 862 1.33 -15.64 0.32
CA HIS A 862 0.55 -15.70 1.55
C HIS A 862 -0.92 -15.36 1.32
N PHE A 863 -1.70 -15.56 2.38
CA PHE A 863 -3.04 -15.01 2.55
C PHE A 863 -3.15 -14.51 3.99
N GLY A 864 -3.66 -13.30 4.21
CA GLY A 864 -3.94 -12.78 5.55
C GLY A 864 -5.38 -12.33 5.71
N ALA A 865 -5.80 -12.14 6.96
CA ALA A 865 -7.14 -11.68 7.28
C ALA A 865 -7.11 -10.70 8.46
N THR A 866 -8.14 -9.87 8.57
CA THR A 866 -8.27 -8.84 9.61
C THR A 866 -9.31 -9.20 10.67
N ASP A 867 -9.72 -10.47 10.76
CA ASP A 867 -10.49 -11.05 11.88
C ASP A 867 -9.61 -11.33 13.12
N THR A 868 -8.46 -10.66 13.19
CA THR A 868 -7.46 -10.70 14.25
C THR A 868 -7.18 -9.26 14.73
N GLY A 869 -6.20 -9.09 15.62
CA GLY A 869 -5.76 -7.77 16.07
C GLY A 869 -4.91 -6.97 15.08
N LEU A 870 -4.79 -7.40 13.83
CA LEU A 870 -3.96 -6.75 12.81
C LEU A 870 -4.81 -5.97 11.80
N PHE A 871 -4.27 -4.84 11.37
CA PHE A 871 -5.00 -3.87 10.53
C PHE A 871 -4.88 -4.16 9.03
N HIS A 872 -4.05 -5.13 8.64
CA HIS A 872 -3.78 -5.45 7.24
C HIS A 872 -3.68 -6.96 7.05
N GLY A 873 -4.38 -7.52 6.06
CA GLY A 873 -4.26 -8.93 5.67
C GLY A 873 -3.06 -9.26 4.77
N GLY A 874 -2.07 -8.37 4.64
CA GLY A 874 -0.99 -8.53 3.66
C GLY A 874 -1.39 -8.27 2.20
N ILE A 875 -0.56 -8.71 1.26
CA ILE A 875 -0.67 -8.44 -0.18
C ILE A 875 -1.89 -9.16 -0.80
N VAL A 876 -2.21 -10.36 -0.30
CA VAL A 876 -3.46 -11.06 -0.64
C VAL A 876 -4.25 -11.25 0.64
N SER A 877 -5.42 -10.62 0.71
CA SER A 877 -6.29 -10.65 1.89
C SER A 877 -7.54 -11.51 1.62
N VAL A 878 -7.98 -12.22 2.65
CA VAL A 878 -9.19 -13.05 2.70
C VAL A 878 -10.03 -12.67 3.91
N GLY A 879 -11.29 -13.12 3.97
CA GLY A 879 -12.25 -12.69 4.99
C GLY A 879 -12.02 -13.27 6.38
N SER A 880 -11.31 -14.40 6.53
CA SER A 880 -11.12 -15.04 7.83
C SER A 880 -9.90 -15.97 7.93
N GLN A 881 -9.51 -16.34 9.17
CA GLN A 881 -8.48 -17.37 9.42
C GLN A 881 -8.84 -18.73 8.80
N LYS A 882 -10.13 -19.08 8.75
CA LYS A 882 -10.61 -20.29 8.07
C LYS A 882 -10.31 -20.22 6.56
N GLU A 883 -10.64 -19.10 5.94
CA GLU A 883 -10.42 -18.86 4.52
C GLU A 883 -8.91 -18.80 4.19
N ARG A 884 -8.05 -18.29 5.10
CA ARG A 884 -6.58 -18.38 4.95
C ARG A 884 -6.14 -19.82 4.78
N GLY A 885 -6.67 -20.74 5.58
CA GLY A 885 -6.40 -22.17 5.47
C GLY A 885 -6.94 -22.80 4.17
N GLU A 886 -8.13 -22.40 3.72
CA GLU A 886 -8.71 -22.87 2.46
C GLU A 886 -7.87 -22.41 1.25
N MET A 887 -7.49 -21.12 1.24
CA MET A 887 -6.66 -20.54 0.18
C MET A 887 -5.23 -21.05 0.18
N TYR A 888 -4.65 -21.35 1.34
CA TYR A 888 -3.36 -22.07 1.41
C TYR A 888 -3.44 -23.39 0.64
N LYS A 889 -4.47 -24.20 0.86
CA LYS A 889 -4.63 -25.49 0.16
C LYS A 889 -4.86 -25.31 -1.34
N HIS A 890 -5.71 -24.36 -1.72
CA HIS A 890 -5.97 -24.02 -3.13
C HIS A 890 -4.69 -23.64 -3.86
N TYR A 891 -3.93 -22.69 -3.30
CA TYR A 891 -2.68 -22.21 -3.88
C TYR A 891 -1.66 -23.34 -4.02
N MET A 892 -1.43 -24.09 -2.95
CA MET A 892 -0.46 -25.19 -2.92
C MET A 892 -0.84 -26.33 -3.88
N GLN A 893 -2.13 -26.61 -4.04
CA GLN A 893 -2.60 -27.59 -5.02
C GLN A 893 -2.26 -27.16 -6.46
N SER A 894 -2.40 -25.88 -6.79
CA SER A 894 -2.00 -25.37 -8.11
C SER A 894 -0.50 -25.56 -8.42
N MET A 895 0.34 -25.61 -7.38
CA MET A 895 1.77 -25.93 -7.52
C MET A 895 2.02 -27.43 -7.70
N VAL A 896 1.28 -28.27 -6.97
CA VAL A 896 1.38 -29.73 -7.11
C VAL A 896 0.96 -30.19 -8.50
N ASP A 897 -0.08 -29.57 -9.07
CA ASP A 897 -0.64 -29.92 -10.38
C ASP A 897 0.24 -29.48 -11.55
N ASN A 898 1.08 -28.46 -11.36
CA ASN A 898 1.95 -27.96 -12.42
C ASN A 898 3.22 -28.83 -12.57
N PRO A 899 3.56 -29.30 -13.79
CA PRO A 899 4.68 -30.21 -14.01
C PRO A 899 6.07 -29.57 -13.87
N TYR A 900 6.18 -28.24 -13.81
CA TYR A 900 7.46 -27.54 -13.63
C TYR A 900 7.71 -27.12 -12.18
N MET A 901 6.66 -27.02 -11.37
CA MET A 901 6.78 -26.55 -10.00
C MET A 901 7.28 -27.68 -9.09
N VAL A 902 8.30 -27.38 -8.28
CA VAL A 902 8.93 -28.31 -7.33
C VAL A 902 8.77 -27.87 -5.87
N GLY A 903 8.04 -26.78 -5.63
CA GLY A 903 7.80 -26.29 -4.29
C GLY A 903 7.16 -24.92 -4.22
N ALA A 904 6.76 -24.56 -3.01
CA ALA A 904 6.33 -23.21 -2.66
C ALA A 904 6.57 -22.96 -1.16
N HIS A 905 7.09 -21.77 -0.83
CA HIS A 905 7.24 -21.31 0.54
C HIS A 905 6.30 -20.16 0.88
N TRP A 906 5.73 -20.24 2.07
CA TRP A 906 4.86 -19.22 2.61
C TRP A 906 5.68 -18.09 3.23
N PHE A 907 5.36 -16.84 2.90
CA PHE A 907 5.89 -15.66 3.54
C PHE A 907 4.88 -15.11 4.57
N GLN A 908 5.01 -15.37 5.86
CA GLN A 908 6.19 -15.87 6.58
C GLN A 908 5.83 -16.64 7.86
N TYR A 909 6.81 -17.02 8.68
CA TYR A 909 6.55 -17.71 9.95
C TYR A 909 5.70 -16.89 10.92
N LEU A 910 6.04 -15.62 11.12
CA LEU A 910 5.42 -14.74 12.11
C LEU A 910 4.57 -13.64 11.47
N ASP A 911 3.52 -13.21 12.18
CA ASP A 911 2.89 -11.93 11.87
C ASP A 911 3.90 -10.78 11.99
N SER A 912 3.76 -9.78 11.13
CA SER A 912 4.50 -8.53 11.34
C SER A 912 3.94 -7.78 12.57
N PRO A 913 4.74 -6.95 13.27
CA PRO A 913 4.25 -6.15 14.39
C PRO A 913 3.02 -5.31 14.00
N ALA A 914 2.03 -5.21 14.89
CA ALA A 914 0.78 -4.46 14.62
C ALA A 914 1.05 -2.99 14.25
N THR A 915 2.12 -2.40 14.77
CA THR A 915 2.59 -1.04 14.48
C THR A 915 3.67 -0.98 13.40
N GLY A 916 3.82 -2.01 12.59
CA GLY A 916 4.76 -2.05 11.47
C GLY A 916 6.13 -2.58 11.86
N ARG A 917 6.68 -3.52 11.08
CA ARG A 917 8.08 -3.93 11.20
C ARG A 917 8.99 -2.74 10.90
N ALA A 918 10.12 -2.66 11.60
CA ALA A 918 10.97 -1.48 11.57
C ALA A 918 11.55 -1.12 10.18
N TRP A 919 11.68 -2.10 9.28
CA TRP A 919 12.25 -1.87 7.95
C TRP A 919 11.42 -0.89 7.11
N ASP A 920 10.10 -1.10 7.02
CA ASP A 920 9.24 -0.41 6.05
C ASP A 920 7.80 -0.13 6.53
N GLY A 921 7.43 -0.59 7.73
CA GLY A 921 6.10 -0.40 8.29
C GLY A 921 5.06 -1.49 7.95
N GLU A 922 5.43 -2.59 7.30
CA GLU A 922 4.48 -3.70 7.10
C GLU A 922 3.93 -4.23 8.44
N ASN A 923 2.62 -4.30 8.56
CA ASN A 923 1.90 -4.75 9.77
C ASN A 923 0.85 -5.83 9.46
N TYR A 924 1.28 -6.82 8.68
CA TYR A 924 0.42 -7.80 8.04
C TYR A 924 0.12 -9.04 8.89
N ASN A 925 -1.11 -9.59 8.75
CA ASN A 925 -1.50 -10.91 9.24
C ASN A 925 -1.02 -12.04 8.33
N VAL A 926 0.29 -12.24 8.28
CA VAL A 926 0.93 -13.14 7.32
C VAL A 926 1.71 -14.25 8.00
N GLY A 927 1.62 -14.36 9.32
CA GLY A 927 2.24 -15.42 10.10
C GLY A 927 1.44 -16.71 10.09
N PHE A 928 2.16 -17.81 10.25
CA PHE A 928 1.62 -19.07 10.80
C PHE A 928 1.46 -18.98 12.32
N ILE A 929 2.20 -18.07 12.97
CA ILE A 929 2.12 -17.77 14.39
C ILE A 929 1.93 -16.28 14.65
N THR A 930 1.23 -15.96 15.74
CA THR A 930 1.00 -14.58 16.22
C THR A 930 2.26 -13.98 16.86
N ILE A 931 2.21 -12.67 17.16
CA ILE A 931 3.21 -11.97 17.99
C ILE A 931 3.35 -12.57 19.42
N GLY A 932 2.35 -13.33 19.88
CA GLY A 932 2.34 -14.04 21.17
C GLY A 932 2.96 -15.44 21.12
N ASP A 933 3.55 -15.86 19.99
CA ASP A 933 4.01 -17.22 19.73
C ASP A 933 2.89 -18.28 19.79
N GLU A 934 1.72 -17.93 19.26
CA GLU A 934 0.56 -18.81 19.18
C GLU A 934 0.27 -19.20 17.72
N PRO A 935 0.18 -20.50 17.39
CA PRO A 935 -0.18 -20.93 16.04
C PRO A 935 -1.64 -20.65 15.67
N TYR A 936 -1.87 -20.18 14.45
CA TYR A 936 -3.22 -20.03 13.89
C TYR A 936 -3.83 -21.40 13.56
N VAL A 937 -4.82 -21.82 14.34
CA VAL A 937 -5.32 -23.21 14.37
C VAL A 937 -5.76 -23.70 12.99
N GLU A 938 -6.52 -22.88 12.27
CA GLU A 938 -7.14 -23.15 10.98
C GLU A 938 -6.08 -23.32 9.89
N LEU A 939 -5.08 -22.44 9.88
CA LEU A 939 -3.97 -22.47 8.93
C LEU A 939 -3.04 -23.66 9.18
N ILE A 940 -2.71 -23.96 10.45
CA ILE A 940 -1.93 -25.15 10.80
C ILE A 940 -2.65 -26.44 10.39
N LYS A 941 -3.96 -26.53 10.66
CA LYS A 941 -4.76 -27.69 10.26
C LYS A 941 -4.73 -27.88 8.74
N ALA A 942 -4.92 -26.81 7.98
CA ALA A 942 -4.86 -26.85 6.52
C ALA A 942 -3.49 -27.27 5.99
N ALA A 943 -2.41 -26.75 6.57
CA ALA A 943 -1.04 -27.13 6.22
C ALA A 943 -0.75 -28.60 6.50
N LYS A 944 -1.16 -29.12 7.66
CA LYS A 944 -1.04 -30.54 8.00
C LYS A 944 -1.82 -31.44 7.04
N GLU A 945 -3.06 -31.07 6.71
CA GLU A 945 -3.88 -31.80 5.75
C GLU A 945 -3.21 -31.87 4.39
N PHE A 946 -2.76 -30.72 3.86
CA PHE A 946 -2.08 -30.66 2.58
C PHE A 946 -0.77 -31.46 2.57
N ASN A 947 0.10 -31.25 3.56
CA ASN A 947 1.40 -31.89 3.61
C ASN A 947 1.27 -33.42 3.75
N ARG A 948 0.28 -33.91 4.51
CA ARG A 948 0.00 -35.36 4.60
C ARG A 948 -0.32 -35.97 3.25
N ASP A 949 -1.06 -35.26 2.41
CA ASP A 949 -1.56 -35.77 1.14
C ASP A 949 -0.67 -35.36 -0.06
N LEU A 950 0.38 -34.55 0.17
CA LEU A 950 1.26 -33.91 -0.82
C LEU A 950 1.77 -34.88 -1.88
N TYR A 951 2.52 -35.91 -1.47
CA TYR A 951 3.19 -36.80 -2.43
C TYR A 951 2.21 -37.73 -3.14
N THR A 952 1.18 -38.21 -2.43
CA THR A 952 0.10 -38.94 -3.06
C THR A 952 -0.60 -38.09 -4.10
N ASN A 953 -0.86 -36.80 -3.85
CA ASN A 953 -1.48 -35.92 -4.84
C ASN A 953 -0.56 -35.66 -6.04
N ARG A 954 0.75 -35.50 -5.83
CA ARG A 954 1.71 -35.22 -6.91
C ARG A 954 1.90 -36.41 -7.86
N PHE A 955 1.92 -37.62 -7.33
CA PHE A 955 2.27 -38.85 -8.05
C PHE A 955 1.07 -39.80 -8.26
N LYS A 956 -0.15 -39.26 -8.17
CA LYS A 956 -1.39 -39.95 -8.56
C LYS A 956 -1.40 -40.38 -10.02
#